data_AF-A0A9W7D0G6-F1
#
_entry.id   AF-A0A9W7D0G6-F1
#
_cell.length_a   1.000
_cell.length_b   1.000
_cell.length_c   1.000
_cell.angle_alpha   90.00
_cell.angle_beta   90.00
_cell.angle_gamma   90.00
#
_symmetry.space_group_name_H-M   'P 1'
#
loop_
_entity.id
_entity.type
_entity.pdbx_description
1 polymer ?
#
loop_
_entity_poly.entity_id
_entity_poly.type
_entity_poly.pdbx_seq_one_letter_code
_entity_poly.pdbx_strand_id
1 'polypeptide(L)'
;MRLPTVSSWTGALLALIVAGSRANAQLYDAIVVGSGPGGLVAAEYLSRDSSVSVLILEAGPKSLAATGGTDSPDYARGRGLTKFDIPGEYDSTTYNSANAQYRVDWISDTYLWLGKLVGGCSSINAALYFRPPDSYVTNMQWPFSAAQMVAKMDENEKLHGHTDKPSPNGVWYTQEGYSIVSKALLARGYTERTLNDAAARNSKSKTFGHAPFAFKNGKRDTPAAAFWGPMSTRSNVKLLTGAKVDYILRAAGGKATGVVYNGGTQATLSARGTVIMAAGALSTPKVLIQSGIGPSSQLNMLNGRNGFAGVSQAAGWVVNNNVGRNLFDTNVVFASFSHPQMSSFQYKNKPSWAIDQYMNQGFTGPLASSGPTLISYENYDVQGRTYEFQSTALTTGFGEFYSRNNAFTLSLYVNNPESRTASGFDSNGNWKAYNEGTPFFRTDRDLAAMQSYAQRTVSAMTAQGATFLSAGSDNTSVANWVSANRNYAAQHFGGSCFASKNSADSSRCADEKLRVIGMSNVFVADGSAMRDGTVNPYGFIMYIGREAADQVKSYLASNNAGSTATCSNPESNVNYNGFDIGSQQSASSSSCCSICAANANCKAYTWTNYNGGTCWLKSAKGNTVAQSGAVSATIGGSSSPASSCSTIEENTNYGGADVGNARSSTAEGCCPICKGRTGCNAYTWTNYNSGTCWLKSAKGTATTQSGARSAQISSTSSTCTFVSNVDYANNDVGSSPSATASGCCAICRAKTGCKVFTWTNYNGGTCWLKSAQGTSTASSGAVSGSI
;
A
#
# COMPACT_ATOMS: atom_id res chain seq x y z
N MET A 1 29.82 -64.92 -45.33
CA MET A 1 30.74 -65.04 -44.17
C MET A 1 29.95 -64.65 -42.92
N ARG A 2 30.15 -65.36 -41.80
CA ARG A 2 29.22 -65.56 -40.67
C ARG A 2 29.00 -64.32 -39.75
N LEU A 3 27.72 -64.15 -39.34
CA LEU A 3 27.09 -63.68 -38.07
C LEU A 3 27.95 -63.70 -36.76
N PRO A 4 27.50 -63.22 -35.54
CA PRO A 4 26.34 -62.39 -35.11
C PRO A 4 26.51 -61.44 -33.84
N THR A 5 25.39 -60.79 -33.43
CA THR A 5 24.80 -60.56 -32.05
C THR A 5 25.38 -59.61 -30.96
N VAL A 6 24.51 -58.67 -30.54
CA VAL A 6 23.96 -58.31 -29.18
C VAL A 6 24.87 -58.37 -27.93
N SER A 7 24.97 -57.26 -27.16
CA SER A 7 24.43 -57.10 -25.78
C SER A 7 25.16 -56.06 -24.88
N SER A 8 24.38 -55.11 -24.36
CA SER A 8 24.37 -54.52 -22.99
C SER A 8 25.67 -54.22 -22.22
N TRP A 9 25.85 -52.94 -21.85
CA TRP A 9 26.44 -52.55 -20.56
C TRP A 9 25.65 -51.42 -19.90
N THR A 10 25.31 -51.66 -18.65
CA THR A 10 24.62 -50.84 -17.65
C THR A 10 25.46 -49.65 -17.20
N GLY A 11 24.87 -48.45 -17.15
CA GLY A 11 25.43 -47.27 -16.48
C GLY A 11 24.55 -46.87 -15.29
N ALA A 12 25.11 -46.90 -14.09
CA ALA A 12 24.43 -46.62 -12.82
C ALA A 12 23.92 -45.18 -12.73
N LEU A 13 22.66 -45.01 -12.29
CA LEU A 13 22.12 -43.73 -11.83
C LEU A 13 22.80 -43.31 -10.52
N LEU A 14 23.61 -42.25 -10.53
CA LEU A 14 23.81 -41.42 -9.35
C LEU A 14 22.67 -40.41 -9.27
N ALA A 15 21.69 -40.69 -8.42
CA ALA A 15 20.74 -39.69 -7.95
C ALA A 15 21.49 -38.71 -7.03
N LEU A 16 21.87 -37.55 -7.56
CA LEU A 16 22.19 -36.40 -6.70
C LEU A 16 20.90 -35.97 -6.01
N ILE A 17 20.73 -36.40 -4.76
CA ILE A 17 19.82 -35.73 -3.83
C ILE A 17 20.43 -34.36 -3.56
N VAL A 18 19.96 -33.35 -4.30
CA VAL A 18 20.18 -31.95 -3.93
C VAL A 18 19.39 -31.73 -2.65
N ALA A 19 20.06 -31.88 -1.51
CA ALA A 19 19.56 -31.36 -0.25
C ALA A 19 19.47 -29.83 -0.41
N GLY A 20 18.28 -29.37 -0.80
CA GLY A 20 17.99 -27.94 -0.88
C GLY A 20 18.27 -27.33 0.47
N SER A 21 19.32 -26.50 0.53
CA SER A 21 19.53 -25.57 1.63
C SER A 21 18.25 -24.75 1.76
N ARG A 22 17.44 -25.03 2.78
CA ARG A 22 16.34 -24.16 3.20
C ARG A 22 16.99 -22.87 3.67
N ALA A 23 17.20 -21.94 2.75
CA ALA A 23 17.48 -20.55 3.11
C ALA A 23 16.39 -20.12 4.09
N ASN A 24 16.78 -19.57 5.24
CA ASN A 24 15.85 -18.96 6.19
C ASN A 24 14.92 -18.03 5.41
N ALA A 25 13.66 -18.43 5.19
CA ALA A 25 12.73 -17.65 4.40
C ALA A 25 12.38 -16.39 5.20
N GLN A 26 13.04 -15.28 4.89
CA GLN A 26 12.76 -13.98 5.48
C GLN A 26 11.27 -13.67 5.30
N LEU A 27 10.59 -13.36 6.40
CA LEU A 27 9.18 -12.94 6.38
C LEU A 27 9.09 -11.44 6.15
N TYR A 28 8.13 -11.02 5.33
CA TYR A 28 7.91 -9.61 5.00
C TYR A 28 6.56 -9.12 5.52
N ASP A 29 6.53 -7.91 6.08
CA ASP A 29 5.28 -7.23 6.46
C ASP A 29 4.58 -6.61 5.25
N ALA A 30 5.34 -6.22 4.23
CA ALA A 30 4.81 -5.74 2.97
C ALA A 30 5.59 -6.35 1.79
N ILE A 31 4.86 -7.01 0.88
CA ILE A 31 5.38 -7.39 -0.43
C ILE A 31 4.74 -6.47 -1.47
N VAL A 32 5.55 -5.63 -2.12
CA VAL A 32 5.15 -4.73 -3.21
C VAL A 32 5.42 -5.42 -4.54
N VAL A 33 4.36 -5.64 -5.31
CA VAL A 33 4.41 -6.28 -6.63
C VAL A 33 4.46 -5.21 -7.71
N GLY A 34 5.65 -4.95 -8.24
CA GLY A 34 5.93 -3.90 -9.22
C GLY A 34 6.55 -2.65 -8.59
N SER A 35 7.57 -2.10 -9.26
CA SER A 35 8.30 -0.90 -8.81
C SER A 35 7.96 0.34 -9.64
N GLY A 36 6.73 0.43 -10.15
CA GLY A 36 6.21 1.64 -10.76
C GLY A 36 6.05 2.80 -9.75
N PRO A 37 5.50 3.96 -10.17
CA PRO A 37 5.44 5.15 -9.34
C PRO A 37 4.78 4.93 -7.98
N GLY A 38 3.58 4.33 -7.96
CA GLY A 38 2.87 4.10 -6.71
C GLY A 38 3.50 3.00 -5.84
N GLY A 39 4.09 1.97 -6.43
CA GLY A 39 4.79 0.90 -5.70
C GLY A 39 6.03 1.41 -4.95
N LEU A 40 6.87 2.21 -5.61
CA LEU A 40 8.06 2.80 -4.99
C LEU A 40 7.71 3.83 -3.90
N VAL A 41 6.68 4.65 -4.13
CA VAL A 41 6.19 5.58 -3.08
C VAL A 41 5.64 4.81 -1.89
N ALA A 42 4.85 3.75 -2.12
CA ALA A 42 4.30 2.95 -1.03
C ALA A 42 5.41 2.32 -0.19
N ALA A 43 6.41 1.72 -0.84
CA ALA A 43 7.57 1.13 -0.18
C ALA A 43 8.39 2.15 0.63
N GLU A 44 8.61 3.34 0.08
CA GLU A 44 9.34 4.42 0.75
C GLU A 44 8.67 4.83 2.06
N TYR A 45 7.36 5.07 2.04
CA TYR A 45 6.67 5.52 3.24
C TYR A 45 6.50 4.41 4.28
N LEU A 46 6.35 3.15 3.86
CA LEU A 46 6.28 2.00 4.77
C LEU A 46 7.61 1.76 5.47
N SER A 47 8.70 1.76 4.71
CA SER A 47 10.02 1.40 5.22
C SER A 47 10.67 2.43 6.13
N ARG A 48 10.14 3.65 6.21
CA ARG A 48 10.54 4.64 7.23
C ARG A 48 10.34 4.12 8.65
N ASP A 49 9.38 3.23 8.86
CA ASP A 49 9.28 2.46 10.10
C ASP A 49 10.20 1.24 10.01
N SER A 50 11.30 1.27 10.76
CA SER A 50 12.29 0.18 10.80
C SER A 50 11.73 -1.17 11.26
N SER A 51 10.54 -1.19 11.90
CA SER A 51 9.86 -2.42 12.31
C SER A 51 9.06 -3.08 11.19
N VAL A 52 8.91 -2.42 10.04
CA VAL A 52 8.16 -2.93 8.88
C VAL A 52 9.16 -3.45 7.84
N SER A 53 9.16 -4.77 7.60
CA SER A 53 9.99 -5.37 6.54
C SER A 53 9.29 -5.29 5.18
N VAL A 54 9.99 -4.74 4.18
CA VAL A 54 9.45 -4.47 2.84
C VAL A 54 10.25 -5.20 1.76
N LEU A 55 9.57 -6.00 0.94
CA LEU A 55 10.12 -6.60 -0.28
C LEU A 55 9.45 -5.99 -1.51
N ILE A 56 10.24 -5.49 -2.44
CA ILE A 56 9.79 -4.99 -3.74
C ILE A 56 10.21 -5.98 -4.81
N LEU A 57 9.27 -6.47 -5.60
CA LEU A 57 9.50 -7.41 -6.70
C LEU A 57 9.25 -6.70 -8.03
N GLU A 58 10.30 -6.53 -8.83
CA GLU A 58 10.24 -5.92 -10.16
C GLU A 58 10.59 -6.96 -11.23
N ALA A 59 9.72 -7.11 -12.22
CA ALA A 59 9.91 -8.06 -13.32
C ALA A 59 11.07 -7.65 -14.24
N GLY A 60 11.29 -6.35 -14.41
CA GLY A 60 12.31 -5.80 -15.29
C GLY A 60 13.68 -5.59 -14.66
N PRO A 61 14.66 -5.20 -15.49
CA PRO A 61 15.99 -4.79 -15.04
C PRO A 61 15.97 -3.39 -14.41
N LYS A 62 17.13 -2.97 -13.89
CA LYS A 62 17.40 -1.60 -13.44
C LYS A 62 17.36 -0.60 -14.61
N SER A 63 17.03 0.65 -14.30
CA SER A 63 16.79 1.72 -15.29
C SER A 63 17.80 2.85 -15.16
N LEU A 64 17.53 3.84 -14.30
CA LEU A 64 18.36 5.01 -14.05
C LEU A 64 19.70 4.62 -13.40
N ALA A 65 20.73 5.45 -13.61
CA ALA A 65 22.04 5.26 -12.95
C ALA A 65 21.90 5.20 -11.42
N ALA A 66 20.99 5.98 -10.83
CA ALA A 66 20.70 5.99 -9.39
C ALA A 66 20.22 4.62 -8.85
N THR A 67 19.67 3.76 -9.70
CA THR A 67 19.27 2.39 -9.34
C THR A 67 20.36 1.34 -9.60
N GLY A 68 21.48 1.76 -10.20
CA GLY A 68 22.54 0.90 -10.72
C GLY A 68 22.26 0.36 -12.12
N GLY A 69 21.45 1.05 -12.92
CA GLY A 69 21.29 0.74 -14.34
C GLY A 69 22.56 1.09 -15.14
N THR A 70 22.78 0.40 -16.26
CA THR A 70 24.03 0.51 -17.04
C THR A 70 23.82 0.72 -18.54
N ASP A 71 22.58 0.72 -19.01
CA ASP A 71 22.28 0.91 -20.43
C ASP A 71 22.44 2.39 -20.83
N SER A 72 23.62 2.72 -21.34
CA SER A 72 24.09 4.07 -21.59
C SER A 72 24.41 4.27 -23.07
N PRO A 73 23.97 5.38 -23.71
CA PRO A 73 24.45 5.74 -25.03
C PRO A 73 25.92 6.17 -24.94
N ASP A 74 26.69 5.93 -26.01
CA ASP A 74 28.16 6.08 -25.95
C ASP A 74 28.63 7.48 -25.55
N TYR A 75 27.92 8.52 -25.99
CA TYR A 75 28.23 9.91 -25.64
C TYR A 75 27.99 10.25 -24.16
N ALA A 76 27.23 9.43 -23.43
CA ALA A 76 26.88 9.65 -22.03
C ALA A 76 27.65 8.75 -21.04
N ARG A 77 28.31 7.69 -21.54
CA ARG A 77 29.00 6.68 -20.72
C ARG A 77 30.04 7.29 -19.78
N GLY A 78 30.83 8.24 -20.28
CA GLY A 78 31.85 8.94 -19.48
C GLY A 78 31.29 9.82 -18.36
N ARG A 79 29.98 10.13 -18.38
CA ARG A 79 29.27 10.87 -17.32
C ARG A 79 28.46 9.95 -16.40
N GLY A 80 28.50 8.63 -16.61
CA GLY A 80 27.78 7.66 -15.80
C GLY A 80 26.26 7.76 -15.90
N LEU A 81 25.72 8.31 -17.00
CA LEU A 81 24.28 8.43 -17.24
C LEU A 81 23.78 7.25 -18.09
N THR A 82 22.61 6.73 -17.78
CA THR A 82 21.88 5.81 -18.66
C THR A 82 21.02 6.58 -19.65
N LYS A 83 20.51 5.92 -20.69
CA LYS A 83 19.52 6.52 -21.61
C LYS A 83 18.26 7.01 -20.87
N PHE A 84 17.95 6.43 -19.72
CA PHE A 84 16.78 6.78 -18.93
C PHE A 84 17.00 8.07 -18.11
N ASP A 85 18.25 8.43 -17.80
CA ASP A 85 18.56 9.67 -17.08
C ASP A 85 18.44 10.92 -17.97
N ILE A 86 18.46 10.77 -19.30
CA ILE A 86 18.53 11.87 -20.27
C ILE A 86 17.12 12.15 -20.83
N PRO A 87 16.50 13.31 -20.53
CA PRO A 87 15.15 13.64 -20.99
C PRO A 87 14.98 13.54 -22.51
N GLY A 88 15.94 14.05 -23.28
CA GLY A 88 15.92 14.02 -24.74
C GLY A 88 16.06 12.64 -25.39
N GLU A 89 16.34 11.58 -24.62
CA GLU A 89 16.40 10.21 -25.12
C GLU A 89 15.05 9.48 -25.08
N TYR A 90 13.99 10.09 -24.52
CA TYR A 90 12.72 9.39 -24.26
C TYR A 90 12.15 8.72 -25.54
N ASP A 91 12.19 9.41 -26.68
CA ASP A 91 11.75 8.94 -28.02
C ASP A 91 12.53 7.70 -28.50
N SER A 92 13.74 7.48 -27.96
CA SER A 92 14.59 6.34 -28.29
C SER A 92 14.39 5.17 -27.32
N THR A 93 13.68 5.35 -26.20
CA THR A 93 13.49 4.30 -25.17
C THR A 93 12.27 3.40 -25.41
N THR A 94 11.30 3.87 -26.20
CA THR A 94 10.04 3.18 -26.50
C THR A 94 9.90 2.90 -28.01
N TYR A 95 8.99 2.00 -28.37
CA TYR A 95 8.66 1.63 -29.76
C TYR A 95 9.87 1.20 -30.61
N ASN A 96 10.89 0.63 -29.96
CA ASN A 96 12.12 0.16 -30.58
C ASN A 96 12.38 -1.29 -30.15
N SER A 97 12.48 -2.21 -31.10
CA SER A 97 12.72 -3.63 -30.83
C SER A 97 14.02 -3.88 -30.05
N ALA A 98 15.04 -3.04 -30.21
CA ALA A 98 16.29 -3.13 -29.43
C ALA A 98 16.07 -2.93 -27.92
N ASN A 99 14.97 -2.29 -27.53
CA ASN A 99 14.59 -2.04 -26.14
C ASN A 99 13.48 -2.99 -25.65
N ALA A 100 13.15 -4.05 -26.39
CA ALA A 100 12.03 -4.96 -26.05
C ALA A 100 12.14 -5.57 -24.63
N GLN A 101 13.36 -5.70 -24.08
CA GLN A 101 13.58 -6.13 -22.69
C GLN A 101 12.92 -5.21 -21.64
N TYR A 102 12.67 -3.94 -21.98
CA TYR A 102 12.01 -2.95 -21.12
C TYR A 102 10.50 -2.85 -21.38
N ARG A 103 9.95 -3.67 -22.29
CA ARG A 103 8.52 -3.80 -22.54
C ARG A 103 7.96 -4.99 -21.77
N VAL A 104 6.74 -4.86 -21.25
CA VAL A 104 6.02 -5.98 -20.63
C VAL A 104 5.82 -7.13 -21.64
N ASP A 105 6.18 -8.35 -21.23
CA ASP A 105 6.37 -9.51 -22.12
C ASP A 105 5.14 -9.95 -22.90
N TRP A 106 3.94 -9.78 -22.32
CA TRP A 106 2.70 -10.24 -22.94
C TRP A 106 2.19 -9.28 -24.02
N ILE A 107 2.79 -8.09 -24.17
CA ILE A 107 2.40 -7.13 -25.18
C ILE A 107 3.00 -7.54 -26.52
N SER A 108 2.15 -7.94 -27.46
CA SER A 108 2.54 -8.20 -28.85
C SER A 108 2.46 -6.94 -29.73
N ASP A 109 1.52 -6.05 -29.46
CA ASP A 109 1.32 -4.80 -30.22
C ASP A 109 2.55 -3.88 -30.12
N THR A 110 3.14 -3.57 -31.28
CA THR A 110 4.34 -2.73 -31.41
C THR A 110 4.17 -1.32 -30.81
N TYR A 111 2.95 -0.77 -30.83
CA TYR A 111 2.63 0.59 -30.41
C TYR A 111 1.96 0.68 -29.03
N LEU A 112 1.77 -0.46 -28.35
CA LEU A 112 1.52 -0.49 -26.91
C LEU A 112 2.84 -0.74 -26.19
N TRP A 113 3.23 0.16 -25.29
CA TRP A 113 4.48 0.02 -24.55
C TRP A 113 4.29 0.32 -23.07
N LEU A 114 4.36 -0.70 -22.22
CA LEU A 114 4.39 -0.53 -20.77
C LEU A 114 5.78 -0.87 -20.24
N GLY A 115 6.31 -0.02 -19.37
CA GLY A 115 7.64 -0.16 -18.81
C GLY A 115 7.75 -1.35 -17.87
N LYS A 116 8.60 -2.31 -18.24
CA LYS A 116 9.06 -3.45 -17.42
C LYS A 116 10.51 -3.20 -17.02
N LEU A 117 10.71 -2.37 -16.00
CA LEU A 117 12.00 -1.94 -15.46
C LEU A 117 11.78 -1.22 -14.13
N VAL A 118 12.83 -1.04 -13.32
CA VAL A 118 12.72 -0.28 -12.07
C VAL A 118 12.19 1.12 -12.34
N GLY A 119 11.15 1.55 -11.64
CA GLY A 119 10.43 2.82 -11.91
C GLY A 119 9.27 2.70 -12.92
N GLY A 120 9.14 1.58 -13.60
CA GLY A 120 8.08 1.31 -14.59
C GLY A 120 8.00 2.37 -15.68
N CYS A 121 6.78 2.74 -16.08
CA CYS A 121 6.57 3.74 -17.14
C CYS A 121 7.17 5.12 -16.83
N SER A 122 7.40 5.49 -15.56
CA SER A 122 8.02 6.79 -15.24
C SER A 122 9.47 6.92 -15.72
N SER A 123 10.16 5.79 -15.92
CA SER A 123 11.53 5.77 -16.43
C SER A 123 11.62 5.92 -17.96
N ILE A 124 10.49 5.86 -18.68
CA ILE A 124 10.46 5.86 -20.16
C ILE A 124 9.42 6.82 -20.77
N ASN A 125 8.46 7.34 -19.98
CA ASN A 125 7.43 8.26 -20.45
C ASN A 125 8.00 9.67 -20.78
N ALA A 126 7.17 10.58 -21.27
CA ALA A 126 7.55 11.98 -21.48
C ALA A 126 7.73 12.80 -20.17
N ALA A 127 7.69 12.16 -18.99
CA ALA A 127 7.85 12.78 -17.66
C ALA A 127 6.88 13.91 -17.30
N LEU A 128 5.80 14.12 -18.04
CA LEU A 128 4.78 15.09 -17.69
C LEU A 128 4.21 14.81 -16.29
N TYR A 129 4.16 15.85 -15.45
CA TYR A 129 3.74 15.75 -14.05
C TYR A 129 2.62 16.74 -13.75
N PHE A 130 1.43 16.22 -13.43
CA PHE A 130 0.28 17.04 -13.10
C PHE A 130 -0.31 16.70 -11.74
N ARG A 131 -0.80 17.76 -11.08
CA ARG A 131 -1.77 17.64 -9.99
C ARG A 131 -3.19 17.62 -10.57
N PRO A 132 -4.08 16.70 -10.15
CA PRO A 132 -5.48 16.73 -10.58
C PRO A 132 -6.23 17.92 -9.95
N PRO A 133 -7.39 18.32 -10.49
CA PRO A 133 -8.28 19.28 -9.83
C PRO A 133 -8.85 18.71 -8.52
N ASP A 134 -9.21 19.57 -7.58
CA ASP A 134 -9.84 19.17 -6.32
C ASP A 134 -11.19 18.48 -6.56
N SER A 135 -11.93 18.89 -7.59
CA SER A 135 -13.19 18.28 -8.01
C SER A 135 -13.05 16.81 -8.41
N TYR A 136 -11.88 16.38 -8.88
CA TYR A 136 -11.61 14.99 -9.25
C TYR A 136 -11.84 14.02 -8.07
N VAL A 137 -11.48 14.45 -6.86
CA VAL A 137 -11.68 13.67 -5.63
C VAL A 137 -13.15 13.35 -5.39
N THR A 138 -14.00 14.38 -5.48
CA THR A 138 -15.44 14.26 -5.27
C THR A 138 -16.10 13.53 -6.43
N ASN A 139 -15.82 13.92 -7.67
CA ASN A 139 -16.44 13.35 -8.88
C ASN A 139 -16.18 11.85 -9.00
N MET A 140 -14.98 11.39 -8.63
CA MET A 140 -14.61 9.98 -8.71
C MET A 140 -14.92 9.17 -7.44
N GLN A 141 -15.46 9.81 -6.41
CA GLN A 141 -15.80 9.19 -5.12
C GLN A 141 -14.58 8.55 -4.43
N TRP A 142 -13.46 9.25 -4.43
CA TRP A 142 -12.26 8.82 -3.70
C TRP A 142 -12.48 8.85 -2.17
N PRO A 143 -11.83 7.95 -1.41
CA PRO A 143 -12.00 7.81 0.04
C PRO A 143 -11.16 8.78 0.89
N PHE A 144 -10.70 9.87 0.28
CA PHE A 144 -9.92 10.93 0.91
C PHE A 144 -10.46 12.29 0.48
N SER A 145 -10.05 13.36 1.16
CA SER A 145 -10.41 14.73 0.78
C SER A 145 -9.39 15.30 -0.22
N ALA A 146 -9.78 16.34 -0.97
CA ALA A 146 -8.86 17.08 -1.83
C ALA A 146 -7.72 17.74 -1.02
N ALA A 147 -8.03 18.24 0.18
CA ALA A 147 -7.02 18.80 1.08
C ALA A 147 -5.97 17.75 1.50
N GLN A 148 -6.40 16.53 1.83
CA GLN A 148 -5.48 15.42 2.12
C GLN A 148 -4.62 15.07 0.91
N MET A 149 -5.22 15.03 -0.29
CA MET A 149 -4.50 14.77 -1.53
C MET A 149 -3.41 15.81 -1.76
N VAL A 150 -3.75 17.09 -1.69
CA VAL A 150 -2.81 18.20 -1.88
C VAL A 150 -1.67 18.12 -0.87
N ALA A 151 -1.99 17.96 0.42
CA ALA A 151 -0.97 17.92 1.48
C ALA A 151 0.04 16.77 1.27
N LYS A 152 -0.43 15.59 0.85
CA LYS A 152 0.43 14.43 0.60
C LYS A 152 1.19 14.52 -0.73
N MET A 153 0.62 15.17 -1.75
CA MET A 153 1.39 15.53 -2.94
C MET A 153 2.50 16.51 -2.59
N ASP A 154 2.25 17.52 -1.76
CA ASP A 154 3.29 18.44 -1.26
C ASP A 154 4.40 17.69 -0.50
N GLU A 155 4.06 16.68 0.30
CA GLU A 155 5.06 15.82 0.96
C GLU A 155 5.93 15.06 -0.05
N ASN A 156 5.30 14.43 -1.06
CA ASN A 156 6.02 13.69 -2.10
C ASN A 156 6.94 14.62 -2.90
N GLU A 157 6.47 15.82 -3.22
CA GLU A 157 7.16 16.79 -4.07
C GLU A 157 8.39 17.43 -3.41
N LYS A 158 8.54 17.32 -2.08
CA LYS A 158 9.81 17.63 -1.40
C LYS A 158 10.96 16.72 -1.83
N LEU A 159 10.66 15.48 -2.20
CA LEU A 159 11.64 14.50 -2.68
C LEU A 159 11.67 14.42 -4.21
N HIS A 160 10.49 14.41 -4.82
CA HIS A 160 10.27 14.25 -6.26
C HIS A 160 9.30 15.32 -6.78
N GLY A 161 9.84 16.51 -7.04
CA GLY A 161 9.08 17.68 -7.50
C GLY A 161 8.88 17.73 -9.01
N HIS A 162 8.48 18.90 -9.49
CA HIS A 162 8.28 19.18 -10.91
C HIS A 162 8.82 20.58 -11.28
N THR A 163 9.06 20.79 -12.57
CA THR A 163 9.49 22.06 -13.15
C THR A 163 8.91 22.21 -14.55
N ASP A 164 8.53 23.43 -14.93
CA ASP A 164 8.24 23.79 -16.32
C ASP A 164 9.49 24.27 -17.08
N LYS A 165 10.62 24.43 -16.37
CA LYS A 165 11.95 24.81 -16.89
C LYS A 165 12.95 23.69 -16.60
N PRO A 166 12.99 22.65 -17.45
CA PRO A 166 13.86 21.49 -17.21
C PRO A 166 15.36 21.79 -17.28
N SER A 167 15.76 22.71 -18.16
CA SER A 167 17.15 23.10 -18.34
C SER A 167 17.64 23.90 -17.13
N PRO A 168 18.78 23.54 -16.49
CA PRO A 168 19.27 24.19 -15.26
C PRO A 168 19.55 25.69 -15.36
N ASN A 169 19.73 26.23 -16.57
CA ASN A 169 19.90 27.66 -16.80
C ASN A 169 18.58 28.46 -16.79
N GLY A 170 17.43 27.81 -16.51
CA GLY A 170 16.14 28.45 -16.41
C GLY A 170 15.52 28.86 -17.76
N VAL A 171 16.08 28.40 -18.88
CA VAL A 171 15.62 28.72 -20.23
C VAL A 171 14.71 27.63 -20.77
N TRP A 172 13.62 28.05 -21.42
CA TRP A 172 12.80 27.17 -22.25
C TRP A 172 13.41 27.04 -23.65
N TYR A 173 13.70 25.82 -24.07
CA TYR A 173 14.21 25.52 -25.42
C TYR A 173 13.07 25.07 -26.35
N THR A 174 13.32 25.07 -27.66
CA THR A 174 12.41 24.57 -28.70
C THR A 174 11.02 25.24 -28.68
N GLN A 175 10.98 26.57 -28.55
CA GLN A 175 9.76 27.33 -28.26
C GLN A 175 8.92 27.73 -29.48
N GLU A 176 9.34 27.39 -30.70
CA GLU A 176 8.65 27.75 -31.93
C GLU A 176 7.21 27.23 -31.93
N GLY A 177 7.03 25.95 -31.58
CA GLY A 177 5.70 25.35 -31.42
C GLY A 177 4.89 26.00 -30.28
N TYR A 178 5.55 26.43 -29.20
CA TYR A 178 4.89 27.16 -28.11
C TYR A 178 4.28 28.47 -28.62
N SER A 179 5.09 29.30 -29.30
CA SER A 179 4.68 30.61 -29.80
C SER A 179 3.56 30.52 -30.85
N ILE A 180 3.61 29.52 -31.73
CA ILE A 180 2.57 29.32 -32.76
C ILE A 180 1.25 28.92 -32.11
N VAL A 181 1.27 27.95 -31.20
CA VAL A 181 0.07 27.39 -30.58
C VAL A 181 -0.53 28.38 -29.57
N SER A 182 0.28 29.03 -28.74
CA SER A 182 -0.21 30.02 -27.77
C SER A 182 -0.93 31.18 -28.45
N LYS A 183 -0.43 31.66 -29.60
CA LYS A 183 -1.11 32.69 -30.40
C LYS A 183 -2.51 32.25 -30.86
N ALA A 184 -2.67 31.02 -31.32
CA ALA A 184 -3.97 30.47 -31.72
C ALA A 184 -4.93 30.34 -30.53
N LEU A 185 -4.42 29.91 -29.37
CA LEU A 185 -5.20 29.78 -28.14
C LEU A 185 -5.64 31.14 -27.59
N LEU A 186 -4.74 32.13 -27.54
CA LEU A 186 -5.04 33.51 -27.12
C LEU A 186 -6.12 34.14 -28.00
N ALA A 187 -6.07 33.95 -29.32
CA ALA A 187 -7.10 34.40 -30.25
C ALA A 187 -8.48 33.75 -30.02
N ARG A 188 -8.53 32.64 -29.28
CA ARG A 188 -9.76 31.93 -28.87
C ARG A 188 -10.19 32.23 -27.44
N GLY A 189 -9.52 33.17 -26.78
CA GLY A 189 -9.80 33.61 -25.42
C GLY A 189 -9.27 32.67 -24.34
N TYR A 190 -8.24 31.89 -24.64
CA TYR A 190 -7.54 31.12 -23.62
C TYR A 190 -6.62 32.03 -22.78
N THR A 191 -6.32 31.61 -21.55
CA THR A 191 -5.40 32.30 -20.64
C THR A 191 -4.17 31.46 -20.34
N GLU A 192 -3.00 32.08 -20.40
CA GLU A 192 -1.74 31.46 -19.99
C GLU A 192 -1.63 31.38 -18.46
N ARG A 193 -1.23 30.23 -17.92
CA ARG A 193 -1.14 29.94 -16.49
C ARG A 193 -0.01 28.94 -16.20
N THR A 194 0.51 28.96 -14.99
CA THR A 194 1.34 27.86 -14.45
C THR A 194 0.43 26.69 -14.09
N LEU A 195 0.50 25.59 -14.84
CA LEU A 195 -0.58 24.59 -14.87
C LEU A 195 -0.83 23.80 -13.59
N ASN A 196 0.18 23.68 -12.71
CA ASN A 196 0.04 22.99 -11.41
C ASN A 196 -0.32 23.93 -10.26
N ASP A 197 -0.35 25.25 -10.47
CA ASP A 197 -0.80 26.19 -9.44
C ASP A 197 -2.26 25.93 -9.11
N ALA A 198 -2.63 26.16 -7.84
CA ALA A 198 -3.96 25.86 -7.32
C ALA A 198 -5.09 26.47 -8.16
N ALA A 199 -4.92 27.72 -8.62
CA ALA A 199 -5.90 28.39 -9.47
C ALA A 199 -6.04 27.74 -10.86
N ALA A 200 -4.92 27.35 -11.48
CA ALA A 200 -4.90 26.80 -12.83
C ALA A 200 -5.37 25.35 -12.86
N ARG A 201 -4.88 24.50 -11.95
CA ARG A 201 -5.28 23.09 -11.92
C ARG A 201 -6.75 22.89 -11.60
N ASN A 202 -7.37 23.85 -10.89
CA ASN A 202 -8.81 23.87 -10.58
C ASN A 202 -9.66 24.62 -11.62
N SER A 203 -9.04 25.20 -12.67
CA SER A 203 -9.72 25.92 -13.74
C SER A 203 -9.24 25.42 -15.11
N LYS A 204 -9.54 24.14 -15.42
CA LYS A 204 -9.13 23.46 -16.66
C LYS A 204 -10.08 23.73 -17.84
N SER A 205 -10.47 24.98 -18.03
CA SER A 205 -11.22 25.43 -19.22
C SER A 205 -10.55 26.66 -19.80
N LYS A 206 -10.31 26.65 -21.11
CA LYS A 206 -9.60 27.72 -21.85
C LYS A 206 -8.31 28.18 -21.15
N THR A 207 -7.51 27.22 -20.70
CA THR A 207 -6.25 27.48 -19.98
C THR A 207 -5.11 26.79 -20.70
N PHE A 208 -3.95 27.43 -20.78
CA PHE A 208 -2.73 26.82 -21.31
C PHE A 208 -1.50 27.28 -20.55
N GLY A 209 -0.37 26.61 -20.77
CA GLY A 209 0.93 27.03 -20.25
C GLY A 209 2.04 26.06 -20.62
N HIS A 210 3.24 26.34 -20.14
CA HIS A 210 4.36 25.42 -20.28
C HIS A 210 4.09 24.07 -19.63
N ALA A 211 4.59 23.02 -20.27
CA ALA A 211 4.46 21.66 -19.79
C ALA A 211 5.24 21.46 -18.48
N PRO A 212 4.59 21.03 -17.37
CA PRO A 212 5.29 20.66 -16.14
C PRO A 212 5.87 19.24 -16.26
N PHE A 213 7.14 19.09 -15.89
CA PHE A 213 7.87 17.83 -15.96
C PHE A 213 8.45 17.41 -14.62
N ALA A 214 8.55 16.11 -14.41
CA ALA A 214 9.32 15.46 -13.35
C ALA A 214 10.81 15.41 -13.70
N PHE A 215 11.41 16.58 -13.97
CA PHE A 215 12.83 16.73 -14.26
C PHE A 215 13.52 17.51 -13.13
N LYS A 216 14.77 17.16 -12.86
CA LYS A 216 15.58 17.81 -11.82
C LYS A 216 17.00 18.00 -12.33
N ASN A 217 17.46 19.25 -12.33
CA ASN A 217 18.80 19.62 -12.76
C ASN A 217 19.15 19.08 -14.18
N GLY A 218 18.24 19.21 -15.14
CA GLY A 218 18.42 18.77 -16.52
C GLY A 218 18.36 17.26 -16.74
N LYS A 219 18.05 16.46 -15.71
CA LYS A 219 17.95 15.01 -15.80
C LYS A 219 16.53 14.54 -15.54
N ARG A 220 16.21 13.35 -16.04
CA ARG A 220 15.00 12.65 -15.64
C ARG A 220 15.05 12.38 -14.15
N ASP A 221 14.02 12.83 -13.44
CA ASP A 221 13.78 12.39 -12.07
C ASP A 221 12.61 11.41 -12.06
N THR A 222 12.69 10.40 -11.22
CA THR A 222 11.62 9.40 -11.07
C THR A 222 11.53 8.96 -9.62
N PRO A 223 10.44 8.31 -9.21
CA PRO A 223 10.38 7.56 -7.97
C PRO A 223 11.57 6.62 -7.73
N ALA A 224 12.18 6.09 -8.80
CA ALA A 224 13.33 5.21 -8.71
C ALA A 224 14.65 5.95 -8.38
N ALA A 225 14.78 7.22 -8.73
CA ALA A 225 15.88 8.05 -8.26
C ALA A 225 15.55 8.70 -6.90
N ALA A 226 14.38 9.33 -6.80
CA ALA A 226 13.99 10.16 -5.67
C ALA A 226 13.64 9.38 -4.39
N PHE A 227 13.02 8.20 -4.50
CA PHE A 227 12.63 7.40 -3.34
C PHE A 227 13.51 6.17 -3.15
N TRP A 228 13.77 5.37 -4.20
CA TRP A 228 14.63 4.20 -4.06
C TRP A 228 16.06 4.55 -3.66
N GLY A 229 16.65 5.65 -4.20
CA GLY A 229 17.99 6.09 -3.83
C GLY A 229 18.18 6.20 -2.30
N PRO A 230 17.41 7.05 -1.60
CA PRO A 230 17.45 7.13 -0.14
C PRO A 230 16.96 5.86 0.59
N MET A 231 15.93 5.19 0.06
CA MET A 231 15.37 3.98 0.69
C MET A 231 16.35 2.79 0.68
N SER A 232 17.24 2.73 -0.31
CA SER A 232 18.15 1.60 -0.52
C SER A 232 19.18 1.40 0.59
N THR A 233 19.41 2.42 1.43
CA THR A 233 20.33 2.32 2.58
C THR A 233 19.67 1.70 3.82
N ARG A 234 18.35 1.47 3.80
CA ARG A 234 17.61 0.92 4.94
C ARG A 234 17.69 -0.60 4.96
N SER A 235 18.01 -1.19 6.11
CA SER A 235 18.19 -2.64 6.26
C SER A 235 16.87 -3.45 6.20
N ASN A 236 15.73 -2.79 6.39
CA ASN A 236 14.40 -3.40 6.36
C ASN A 236 13.75 -3.41 4.96
N VAL A 237 14.47 -2.99 3.91
CA VAL A 237 13.96 -2.96 2.53
C VAL A 237 14.83 -3.79 1.60
N LYS A 238 14.19 -4.53 0.70
CA LYS A 238 14.86 -5.25 -0.37
C LYS A 238 14.15 -5.02 -1.70
N LEU A 239 14.89 -4.68 -2.74
CA LEU A 239 14.41 -4.68 -4.13
C LEU A 239 15.03 -5.85 -4.87
N LEU A 240 14.18 -6.69 -5.47
CA LEU A 240 14.59 -7.76 -6.37
C LEU A 240 14.14 -7.43 -7.79
N THR A 241 15.09 -7.32 -8.71
CA THR A 241 14.85 -7.16 -10.15
C THR A 241 14.85 -8.50 -10.87
N GLY A 242 14.25 -8.57 -12.06
CA GLY A 242 14.08 -9.85 -12.76
C GLY A 242 13.19 -10.83 -11.97
N ALA A 243 12.34 -10.32 -11.07
CA ALA A 243 11.47 -11.07 -10.19
C ALA A 243 10.01 -10.86 -10.60
N LYS A 244 9.59 -11.59 -11.63
CA LYS A 244 8.22 -11.53 -12.15
C LYS A 244 7.30 -12.34 -11.25
N VAL A 245 6.37 -11.65 -10.57
CA VAL A 245 5.33 -12.30 -9.78
C VAL A 245 4.34 -13.01 -10.69
N ASP A 246 4.09 -14.28 -10.41
CA ASP A 246 3.17 -15.13 -11.16
C ASP A 246 1.78 -15.14 -10.50
N TYR A 247 1.72 -15.28 -9.18
CA TYR A 247 0.47 -15.24 -8.41
C TYR A 247 0.70 -15.05 -6.89
N ILE A 248 -0.37 -14.69 -6.18
CA ILE A 248 -0.45 -14.53 -4.73
C ILE A 248 -0.82 -15.86 -4.09
N LEU A 249 -0.09 -16.25 -3.04
CA LEU A 249 -0.44 -17.38 -2.16
C LEU A 249 -1.54 -16.96 -1.20
N ARG A 250 -2.56 -17.83 -1.01
CA ARG A 250 -3.73 -17.51 -0.20
C ARG A 250 -4.05 -18.60 0.81
N ALA A 251 -4.57 -18.18 1.94
CA ALA A 251 -5.32 -19.00 2.88
C ALA A 251 -6.83 -18.88 2.62
N ALA A 252 -7.59 -19.86 3.09
CA ALA A 252 -9.05 -19.83 3.05
C ALA A 252 -9.58 -18.54 3.72
N GLY A 253 -10.71 -18.02 3.22
CA GLY A 253 -11.31 -16.79 3.74
C GLY A 253 -10.69 -15.49 3.23
N GLY A 254 -9.87 -15.53 2.18
CA GLY A 254 -9.41 -14.31 1.50
C GLY A 254 -8.25 -13.61 2.21
N LYS A 255 -7.24 -14.34 2.66
CA LYS A 255 -6.01 -13.76 3.23
C LYS A 255 -4.80 -14.19 2.41
N ALA A 256 -4.01 -13.24 1.94
CA ALA A 256 -2.72 -13.51 1.31
C ALA A 256 -1.69 -13.94 2.36
N THR A 257 -0.86 -14.94 2.02
CA THR A 257 0.22 -15.47 2.87
C THR A 257 1.60 -15.26 2.24
N GLY A 258 1.66 -14.79 0.99
CA GLY A 258 2.90 -14.61 0.25
C GLY A 258 2.62 -14.46 -1.24
N VAL A 259 3.68 -14.53 -2.04
CA VAL A 259 3.61 -14.55 -3.51
C VAL A 259 4.56 -15.60 -4.07
N VAL A 260 4.21 -16.10 -5.26
CA VAL A 260 5.10 -16.91 -6.09
C VAL A 260 5.60 -16.06 -7.25
N TYR A 261 6.90 -16.14 -7.52
CA TYR A 261 7.57 -15.43 -8.60
C TYR A 261 8.59 -16.33 -9.31
N ASN A 262 8.94 -15.96 -10.54
CA ASN A 262 9.92 -16.65 -11.38
C ASN A 262 9.68 -18.17 -11.49
N GLY A 263 8.42 -18.59 -11.64
CA GLY A 263 8.06 -19.98 -11.92
C GLY A 263 8.20 -20.95 -10.75
N GLY A 264 8.25 -20.46 -9.50
CA GLY A 264 8.18 -21.32 -8.32
C GLY A 264 8.85 -20.79 -7.05
N THR A 265 9.55 -19.66 -7.13
CA THR A 265 10.18 -19.05 -5.94
C THR A 265 9.12 -18.37 -5.09
N GLN A 266 9.18 -18.56 -3.76
CA GLN A 266 8.19 -17.99 -2.84
C GLN A 266 8.78 -16.87 -2.01
N ALA A 267 8.01 -15.81 -1.81
CA ALA A 267 8.23 -14.81 -0.76
C ALA A 267 7.04 -14.82 0.19
N THR A 268 7.30 -15.00 1.48
CA THR A 268 6.27 -15.24 2.49
C THR A 268 6.01 -14.00 3.33
N LEU A 269 4.75 -13.78 3.68
CA LEU A 269 4.34 -12.70 4.57
C LEU A 269 4.49 -13.09 6.04
N SER A 270 4.73 -12.08 6.89
CA SER A 270 4.53 -12.20 8.32
C SER A 270 3.04 -12.44 8.65
N ALA A 271 2.72 -12.82 9.89
CA ALA A 271 1.32 -13.08 10.30
C ALA A 271 0.39 -11.86 10.08
N ARG A 272 0.94 -10.65 10.18
CA ARG A 272 0.27 -9.37 9.93
C ARG A 272 0.48 -8.83 8.51
N GLY A 273 1.24 -9.52 7.67
CA GLY A 273 1.76 -8.96 6.43
C GLY A 273 0.70 -8.70 5.36
N THR A 274 1.09 -7.92 4.35
CA THR A 274 0.22 -7.43 3.28
C THR A 274 0.88 -7.58 1.90
N VAL A 275 0.07 -7.73 0.86
CA VAL A 275 0.51 -7.59 -0.53
C VAL A 275 0.01 -6.25 -1.08
N ILE A 276 0.89 -5.52 -1.75
CA ILE A 276 0.57 -4.26 -2.43
C ILE A 276 0.75 -4.47 -3.92
N MET A 277 -0.36 -4.42 -4.66
CA MET A 277 -0.39 -4.55 -6.11
C MET A 277 -0.07 -3.21 -6.77
N ALA A 278 1.09 -3.15 -7.41
CA ALA A 278 1.61 -1.99 -8.12
C ALA A 278 2.18 -2.38 -9.51
N ALA A 279 1.61 -3.42 -10.13
CA ALA A 279 2.06 -3.96 -11.41
C ALA A 279 1.58 -3.13 -12.61
N GLY A 280 0.71 -2.14 -12.37
CA GLY A 280 0.13 -1.25 -13.37
C GLY A 280 -1.25 -1.71 -13.84
N ALA A 281 -2.03 -0.77 -14.38
CA ALA A 281 -3.45 -0.98 -14.70
C ALA A 281 -3.73 -2.20 -15.60
N LEU A 282 -2.80 -2.62 -16.46
CA LEU A 282 -3.00 -3.78 -17.33
C LEU A 282 -2.41 -5.09 -16.79
N SER A 283 -1.54 -5.05 -15.78
CA SER A 283 -0.88 -6.25 -15.21
C SER A 283 -1.35 -6.58 -13.79
N THR A 284 -1.80 -5.61 -13.00
CA THR A 284 -2.44 -5.86 -11.70
C THR A 284 -3.64 -6.82 -11.79
N PRO A 285 -4.63 -6.60 -12.68
CA PRO A 285 -5.72 -7.57 -12.84
C PRO A 285 -5.25 -8.94 -13.33
N LYS A 286 -4.17 -9.00 -14.12
CA LYS A 286 -3.56 -10.27 -14.57
C LYS A 286 -3.12 -11.12 -13.38
N VAL A 287 -2.31 -10.53 -12.51
CA VAL A 287 -1.77 -11.24 -11.33
C VAL A 287 -2.91 -11.62 -10.39
N LEU A 288 -3.90 -10.74 -10.16
CA LEU A 288 -5.07 -11.06 -9.35
C LEU A 288 -5.84 -12.28 -9.90
N ILE A 289 -6.15 -12.29 -11.20
CA ILE A 289 -6.88 -13.42 -11.82
C ILE A 289 -6.05 -14.70 -11.76
N GLN A 290 -4.74 -14.64 -12.05
CA GLN A 290 -3.82 -15.79 -11.91
C GLN A 290 -3.72 -16.30 -10.47
N SER A 291 -4.03 -15.44 -9.49
CA SER A 291 -4.08 -15.80 -8.07
C SER A 291 -5.38 -16.45 -7.64
N GLY A 292 -6.38 -16.60 -8.52
CA GLY A 292 -7.72 -17.05 -8.12
C GLY A 292 -8.58 -15.94 -7.51
N ILE A 293 -8.26 -14.66 -7.77
CA ILE A 293 -9.01 -13.47 -7.36
C ILE A 293 -9.52 -12.77 -8.61
N GLY A 294 -10.81 -12.90 -8.93
CA GLY A 294 -11.34 -12.27 -10.15
C GLY A 294 -12.71 -12.77 -10.58
N PRO A 295 -13.12 -12.48 -11.83
CA PRO A 295 -14.44 -12.84 -12.31
C PRO A 295 -14.61 -14.35 -12.42
N SER A 296 -15.76 -14.87 -12.01
CA SER A 296 -16.02 -16.32 -12.05
C SER A 296 -15.84 -16.91 -13.45
N SER A 297 -16.15 -16.16 -14.51
CA SER A 297 -15.94 -16.59 -15.89
C SER A 297 -14.47 -16.83 -16.23
N GLN A 298 -13.58 -15.94 -15.79
CA GLN A 298 -12.14 -16.06 -15.96
C GLN A 298 -11.56 -17.19 -15.10
N LEU A 299 -12.00 -17.30 -13.84
CA LEU A 299 -11.52 -18.34 -12.94
C LEU A 299 -11.94 -19.74 -13.40
N ASN A 300 -13.19 -19.91 -13.83
CA ASN A 300 -13.68 -21.15 -14.44
C ASN A 300 -12.89 -21.52 -15.70
N MET A 301 -12.63 -20.55 -16.58
CA MET A 301 -11.87 -20.77 -17.81
C MET A 301 -10.46 -21.31 -17.54
N LEU A 302 -9.81 -20.81 -16.49
CA LEU A 302 -8.42 -21.14 -16.17
C LEU A 302 -8.27 -22.36 -15.24
N ASN A 303 -9.34 -22.79 -14.58
CA ASN A 303 -9.27 -23.86 -13.60
C ASN A 303 -8.74 -25.16 -14.21
N GLY A 304 -7.80 -25.81 -13.52
CA GLY A 304 -7.23 -27.10 -13.96
C GLY A 304 -6.31 -26.99 -15.19
N ARG A 305 -6.06 -25.79 -15.73
CA ARG A 305 -5.12 -25.58 -16.83
C ARG A 305 -3.69 -25.48 -16.31
N ASN A 306 -2.76 -26.10 -17.05
CA ASN A 306 -1.32 -25.96 -16.80
C ASN A 306 -0.91 -24.48 -16.86
N GLY A 307 -0.04 -24.06 -15.94
CA GLY A 307 0.45 -22.67 -15.85
C GLY A 307 -0.41 -21.72 -15.01
N PHE A 308 -1.55 -22.17 -14.46
CA PHE A 308 -2.44 -21.38 -13.61
C PHE A 308 -2.59 -21.95 -12.20
N ALA A 309 -1.47 -22.40 -11.61
CA ALA A 309 -1.45 -23.02 -10.27
C ALA A 309 -2.10 -22.14 -9.18
N GLY A 310 -1.99 -20.81 -9.30
CA GLY A 310 -2.63 -19.88 -8.38
C GLY A 310 -4.17 -19.90 -8.42
N VAL A 311 -4.78 -20.30 -9.53
CA VAL A 311 -6.25 -20.45 -9.65
C VAL A 311 -6.72 -21.71 -8.93
N SER A 312 -5.94 -22.79 -8.99
CA SER A 312 -6.30 -24.09 -8.39
C SER A 312 -5.79 -24.26 -6.94
N GLN A 313 -5.56 -23.16 -6.22
CA GLN A 313 -5.17 -23.21 -4.81
C GLN A 313 -6.28 -23.82 -3.94
N ALA A 314 -5.89 -24.66 -2.96
CA ALA A 314 -6.82 -25.29 -2.01
C ALA A 314 -7.63 -24.28 -1.17
N ALA A 315 -7.18 -23.02 -1.08
CA ALA A 315 -7.91 -21.93 -0.42
C ALA A 315 -9.24 -21.54 -1.11
N GLY A 316 -9.53 -22.10 -2.29
CA GLY A 316 -10.71 -21.75 -3.09
C GLY A 316 -10.56 -20.41 -3.81
N TRP A 317 -11.61 -19.91 -4.44
CA TRP A 317 -11.59 -18.64 -5.17
C TRP A 317 -12.09 -17.48 -4.32
N VAL A 318 -11.60 -16.29 -4.66
CA VAL A 318 -12.18 -15.02 -4.22
C VAL A 318 -12.84 -14.38 -5.42
N VAL A 319 -14.16 -14.55 -5.51
CA VAL A 319 -14.94 -14.03 -6.64
C VAL A 319 -15.06 -12.52 -6.52
N ASN A 320 -14.42 -11.82 -7.44
CA ASN A 320 -14.54 -10.38 -7.61
C ASN A 320 -14.72 -10.09 -9.09
N ASN A 321 -15.98 -9.95 -9.51
CA ASN A 321 -16.36 -9.81 -10.91
C ASN A 321 -15.91 -8.51 -11.57
N ASN A 322 -15.31 -7.58 -10.81
CA ASN A 322 -14.85 -6.29 -11.30
C ASN A 322 -13.35 -6.24 -11.57
N VAL A 323 -12.58 -7.26 -11.17
CA VAL A 323 -11.16 -7.34 -11.54
C VAL A 323 -11.03 -7.44 -13.06
N GLY A 324 -10.24 -6.54 -13.63
CA GLY A 324 -10.03 -6.40 -15.07
C GLY A 324 -11.07 -5.53 -15.76
N ARG A 325 -12.24 -5.26 -15.16
CA ARG A 325 -13.34 -4.49 -15.77
C ARG A 325 -13.18 -2.98 -15.59
N ASN A 326 -13.99 -2.21 -16.32
CA ASN A 326 -13.97 -0.74 -16.32
C ASN A 326 -12.63 -0.15 -16.78
N LEU A 327 -11.82 -0.91 -17.51
CA LEU A 327 -10.59 -0.41 -18.09
C LEU A 327 -10.91 0.74 -19.04
N PHE A 328 -10.20 1.85 -18.88
CA PHE A 328 -10.20 2.97 -19.80
C PHE A 328 -8.76 3.38 -20.13
N ASP A 329 -8.62 4.16 -21.20
CA ASP A 329 -7.45 4.99 -21.49
C ASP A 329 -7.96 6.35 -21.97
N THR A 330 -7.13 7.38 -21.92
CA THR A 330 -7.41 8.65 -22.61
C THR A 330 -7.49 8.39 -24.12
N ASN A 331 -8.55 8.88 -24.78
CA ASN A 331 -8.62 8.80 -26.25
C ASN A 331 -7.68 9.85 -26.85
N VAL A 332 -6.87 9.48 -27.84
CA VAL A 332 -5.90 10.38 -28.49
C VAL A 332 -5.99 10.34 -30.01
N VAL A 333 -5.81 11.51 -30.63
CA VAL A 333 -5.39 11.65 -32.04
C VAL A 333 -4.22 12.63 -32.17
N PHE A 334 -3.37 12.45 -33.19
CA PHE A 334 -2.16 13.26 -33.40
C PHE A 334 -2.32 14.19 -34.61
N ALA A 335 -2.78 15.42 -34.38
CA ALA A 335 -3.00 16.41 -35.44
C ALA A 335 -1.68 17.11 -35.81
N SER A 336 -1.10 16.79 -36.96
CA SER A 336 0.13 17.41 -37.45
C SER A 336 -0.16 18.64 -38.31
N PHE A 337 0.63 19.69 -38.10
CA PHE A 337 0.55 20.96 -38.82
C PHE A 337 1.93 21.34 -39.36
N SER A 338 1.96 22.17 -40.40
CA SER A 338 3.16 22.94 -40.76
C SER A 338 2.92 24.43 -40.61
N HIS A 339 3.97 25.19 -40.33
CA HIS A 339 3.89 26.64 -40.22
C HIS A 339 5.23 27.29 -40.62
N PRO A 340 5.25 28.43 -41.33
CA PRO A 340 6.49 29.07 -41.78
C PRO A 340 7.47 29.45 -40.66
N GLN A 341 6.94 29.75 -39.46
CA GLN A 341 7.76 30.07 -38.28
C GLN A 341 8.16 28.85 -37.44
N MET A 342 7.79 27.63 -37.87
CA MET A 342 8.17 26.43 -37.14
C MET A 342 9.60 26.01 -37.52
N SER A 343 10.39 25.70 -36.50
CA SER A 343 11.68 25.01 -36.64
C SER A 343 11.69 23.82 -35.68
N SER A 344 11.48 22.62 -36.21
CA SER A 344 11.33 21.39 -35.43
C SER A 344 12.65 20.93 -34.83
N PHE A 345 12.61 20.55 -33.54
CA PHE A 345 13.73 19.87 -32.90
C PHE A 345 13.47 18.36 -32.86
N GLN A 346 14.16 17.62 -33.73
CA GLN A 346 14.02 16.17 -33.88
C GLN A 346 14.98 15.44 -32.93
N TYR A 347 14.50 15.06 -31.74
CA TYR A 347 15.29 14.39 -30.69
C TYR A 347 16.04 13.15 -31.18
N LYS A 348 15.48 12.38 -32.13
CA LYS A 348 16.12 11.18 -32.68
C LYS A 348 17.42 11.46 -33.45
N ASN A 349 17.58 12.67 -34.01
CA ASN A 349 18.77 13.04 -34.79
C ASN A 349 19.98 13.32 -33.91
N LYS A 350 19.79 13.63 -32.62
CA LYS A 350 20.85 13.84 -31.62
C LYS A 350 22.01 14.71 -32.16
N PRO A 351 21.75 15.96 -32.56
CA PRO A 351 22.79 16.79 -33.18
C PRO A 351 23.96 17.02 -32.21
N SER A 352 25.18 17.00 -32.72
CA SER A 352 26.41 17.06 -31.91
C SER A 352 26.49 18.28 -30.99
N TRP A 353 26.02 19.45 -31.45
CA TRP A 353 25.97 20.67 -30.65
C TRP A 353 25.04 20.54 -29.43
N ALA A 354 23.92 19.82 -29.56
CA ALA A 354 22.97 19.64 -28.46
C ALA A 354 23.51 18.63 -27.45
N ILE A 355 24.19 17.58 -27.93
CA ILE A 355 24.94 16.65 -27.08
C ILE A 355 26.02 17.39 -26.31
N ASP A 356 26.83 18.21 -26.99
CA ASP A 356 27.91 18.96 -26.35
C ASP A 356 27.37 19.93 -25.29
N GLN A 357 26.34 20.71 -25.62
CA GLN A 357 25.70 21.60 -24.65
C GLN A 357 25.20 20.83 -23.42
N TYR A 358 24.51 19.71 -23.63
CA TYR A 358 24.00 18.92 -22.53
C TYR A 358 25.12 18.30 -21.69
N MET A 359 26.11 17.66 -22.32
CA MET A 359 27.14 16.94 -21.58
C MET A 359 28.18 17.85 -20.96
N ASN A 360 28.55 18.96 -21.61
CA ASN A 360 29.70 19.78 -21.24
C ASN A 360 29.32 21.15 -20.68
N GLN A 361 28.06 21.59 -20.80
CA GLN A 361 27.60 22.91 -20.32
C GLN A 361 26.51 22.76 -19.25
N GLY A 362 26.71 21.83 -18.31
CA GLY A 362 25.89 21.69 -17.11
C GLY A 362 24.50 21.11 -17.32
N PHE A 363 24.32 20.16 -18.24
CA PHE A 363 23.02 19.53 -18.54
C PHE A 363 21.96 20.53 -19.03
N THR A 364 22.40 21.57 -19.74
CA THR A 364 21.52 22.58 -20.34
C THR A 364 21.16 22.23 -21.79
N GLY A 365 20.24 22.98 -22.38
CA GLY A 365 19.88 22.82 -23.79
C GLY A 365 18.63 21.96 -24.01
N PRO A 366 18.30 21.67 -25.28
CA PRO A 366 17.07 20.98 -25.64
C PRO A 366 17.01 19.53 -25.10
N LEU A 367 18.14 18.84 -24.95
CA LEU A 367 18.17 17.47 -24.40
C LEU A 367 17.85 17.38 -22.90
N ALA A 368 17.77 18.53 -22.21
CA ALA A 368 17.29 18.60 -20.83
C ALA A 368 15.76 18.50 -20.71
N SER A 369 15.03 18.46 -21.82
CA SER A 369 13.59 18.19 -21.89
C SER A 369 13.31 17.06 -22.88
N SER A 370 12.11 16.51 -22.83
CA SER A 370 11.60 15.58 -23.86
C SER A 370 10.82 16.30 -24.96
N GLY A 371 10.40 17.57 -24.77
CA GLY A 371 9.16 18.05 -25.39
C GLY A 371 7.97 17.20 -24.89
N PRO A 372 6.73 17.68 -24.81
CA PRO A 372 6.11 18.87 -25.39
C PRO A 372 6.55 20.20 -24.78
N THR A 373 6.14 21.30 -25.40
CA THR A 373 6.43 22.66 -24.91
C THR A 373 5.21 23.30 -24.26
N LEU A 374 4.01 22.97 -24.72
CA LEU A 374 2.75 23.57 -24.28
C LEU A 374 1.71 22.48 -23.98
N ILE A 375 0.93 22.71 -22.92
CA ILE A 375 -0.27 21.95 -22.61
C ILE A 375 -1.44 22.95 -22.53
N SER A 376 -2.58 22.59 -23.11
CA SER A 376 -3.83 23.35 -22.95
C SER A 376 -4.99 22.46 -22.55
N TYR A 377 -5.99 23.07 -21.91
CA TYR A 377 -7.21 22.41 -21.45
C TYR A 377 -8.43 23.19 -21.91
N GLU A 378 -9.46 22.46 -22.31
CA GLU A 378 -10.81 22.98 -22.57
C GLU A 378 -11.84 21.98 -22.05
N ASN A 379 -13.00 22.46 -21.64
CA ASN A 379 -14.15 21.60 -21.40
C ASN A 379 -15.41 22.24 -21.99
N TYR A 380 -16.29 21.42 -22.52
CA TYR A 380 -17.59 21.83 -23.04
C TYR A 380 -18.48 20.61 -23.26
N ASP A 381 -19.77 20.88 -23.43
CA ASP A 381 -20.76 19.84 -23.66
C ASP A 381 -20.78 19.38 -25.11
N VAL A 382 -20.76 18.06 -25.30
CA VAL A 382 -21.00 17.40 -26.57
C VAL A 382 -22.11 16.39 -26.37
N GLN A 383 -23.22 16.57 -27.10
CA GLN A 383 -24.40 15.71 -27.03
C GLN A 383 -24.88 15.45 -25.59
N GLY A 384 -24.99 16.54 -24.80
CA GLY A 384 -25.54 16.51 -23.43
C GLY A 384 -24.60 15.99 -22.34
N ARG A 385 -23.31 15.81 -22.63
CA ARG A 385 -22.28 15.44 -21.64
C ARG A 385 -21.08 16.38 -21.72
N THR A 386 -20.59 16.84 -20.56
CA THR A 386 -19.33 17.60 -20.47
C THR A 386 -18.12 16.70 -20.71
N TYR A 387 -17.29 17.07 -21.68
CA TYR A 387 -16.02 16.42 -21.95
C TYR A 387 -14.85 17.29 -21.51
N GLU A 388 -13.80 16.65 -20.99
CA GLU A 388 -12.53 17.27 -20.62
C GLU A 388 -11.49 16.99 -21.70
N PHE A 389 -11.03 18.05 -22.36
CA PHE A 389 -10.07 17.99 -23.44
C PHE A 389 -8.72 18.52 -23.01
N GLN A 390 -7.67 17.92 -23.57
CA GLN A 390 -6.30 18.41 -23.42
C GLN A 390 -5.60 18.41 -24.78
N SER A 391 -4.82 19.45 -25.06
CA SER A 391 -3.86 19.44 -26.18
C SER A 391 -2.44 19.45 -25.64
N THR A 392 -1.57 18.70 -26.31
CA THR A 392 -0.14 18.63 -25.99
C THR A 392 0.69 18.94 -27.23
N ALA A 393 1.41 20.07 -27.22
CA ALA A 393 2.17 20.55 -28.38
C ALA A 393 3.57 19.93 -28.43
N LEU A 394 3.79 19.02 -29.38
CA LEU A 394 5.07 18.37 -29.64
C LEU A 394 5.99 19.27 -30.50
N THR A 395 7.29 19.04 -30.42
CA THR A 395 8.32 19.82 -31.15
C THR A 395 8.51 19.37 -32.60
N THR A 396 7.80 18.33 -33.04
CA THR A 396 7.93 17.72 -34.37
C THR A 396 6.58 17.30 -34.95
N GLY A 397 6.53 17.05 -36.25
CA GLY A 397 5.45 16.27 -36.87
C GLY A 397 5.41 14.83 -36.34
N PHE A 398 4.26 14.17 -36.49
CA PHE A 398 4.06 12.77 -36.10
C PHE A 398 4.07 11.84 -37.32
N GLY A 399 4.54 10.61 -37.16
CA GLY A 399 4.60 9.62 -38.23
C GLY A 399 5.44 10.09 -39.42
N GLU A 400 4.84 10.07 -40.61
CA GLU A 400 5.49 10.50 -41.87
C GLU A 400 5.92 11.96 -41.90
N PHE A 401 5.41 12.80 -40.98
CA PHE A 401 5.76 14.21 -40.89
C PHE A 401 6.97 14.49 -39.98
N TYR A 402 7.53 13.48 -39.30
CA TYR A 402 8.59 13.66 -38.30
C TYR A 402 9.82 14.40 -38.86
N SER A 403 10.23 14.09 -40.10
CA SER A 403 11.42 14.67 -40.73
C SER A 403 11.19 16.08 -41.30
N ARG A 404 9.97 16.60 -41.31
CA ARG A 404 9.68 17.95 -41.83
C ARG A 404 10.08 19.00 -40.80
N ASN A 405 11.04 19.85 -41.16
CA ASN A 405 11.58 20.90 -40.27
C ASN A 405 10.58 22.00 -39.91
N ASN A 406 9.51 22.15 -40.68
CA ASN A 406 8.47 23.15 -40.43
C ASN A 406 7.20 22.53 -39.84
N ALA A 407 7.26 21.30 -39.32
CA ALA A 407 6.11 20.57 -38.81
C ALA A 407 6.10 20.41 -37.29
N PHE A 408 4.91 20.46 -36.70
CA PHE A 408 4.66 20.19 -35.29
C PHE A 408 3.35 19.45 -35.12
N THR A 409 3.12 18.86 -33.96
CA THR A 409 1.92 18.04 -33.70
C THR A 409 1.23 18.52 -32.44
N LEU A 410 -0.10 18.60 -32.49
CA LEU A 410 -0.95 18.66 -31.31
C LEU A 410 -1.50 17.26 -31.04
N SER A 411 -1.09 16.65 -29.93
CA SER A 411 -1.77 15.45 -29.42
C SER A 411 -3.06 15.91 -28.75
N LEU A 412 -4.20 15.53 -29.32
CA LEU A 412 -5.52 15.92 -28.83
C LEU A 412 -6.10 14.78 -28.01
N TYR A 413 -6.51 15.09 -26.78
CA TYR A 413 -6.97 14.13 -25.81
C TYR A 413 -8.41 14.38 -25.40
N VAL A 414 -9.17 13.29 -25.21
CA VAL A 414 -10.38 13.27 -24.38
C VAL A 414 -10.01 12.52 -23.11
N ASN A 415 -9.92 13.24 -21.98
CA ASN A 415 -9.39 12.73 -20.73
C ASN A 415 -10.40 11.91 -19.92
N ASN A 416 -11.69 12.12 -20.11
CA ASN A 416 -12.80 11.47 -19.41
C ASN A 416 -13.75 10.69 -20.36
N PRO A 417 -13.22 9.81 -21.23
CA PRO A 417 -14.02 9.13 -22.24
C PRO A 417 -15.11 8.26 -21.59
N GLU A 418 -16.20 8.01 -22.30
CA GLU A 418 -17.24 7.08 -21.87
C GLU A 418 -16.85 5.62 -22.10
N SER A 419 -15.99 5.38 -23.08
CA SER A 419 -15.56 4.05 -23.47
C SER A 419 -14.93 3.29 -22.30
N ARG A 420 -15.39 2.06 -22.11
CA ARG A 420 -14.86 1.10 -21.12
C ARG A 420 -14.67 -0.25 -21.79
N THR A 421 -13.73 -1.04 -21.28
CA THR A 421 -13.51 -2.43 -21.68
C THR A 421 -13.06 -3.26 -20.48
N ALA A 422 -12.66 -4.50 -20.72
CA ALA A 422 -12.04 -5.35 -19.73
C ALA A 422 -10.71 -5.94 -20.22
N SER A 423 -9.72 -6.05 -19.34
CA SER A 423 -8.58 -6.94 -19.52
C SER A 423 -8.92 -8.35 -19.04
N GLY A 424 -8.30 -9.37 -19.63
CA GLY A 424 -8.58 -10.75 -19.26
C GLY A 424 -7.78 -11.75 -20.07
N PHE A 425 -7.87 -13.02 -19.67
CA PHE A 425 -7.40 -14.15 -20.45
C PHE A 425 -8.42 -14.54 -21.53
N ASP A 426 -7.91 -14.91 -22.69
CA ASP A 426 -8.68 -15.56 -23.75
C ASP A 426 -8.83 -17.08 -23.51
N SER A 427 -9.62 -17.75 -24.35
CA SER A 427 -9.87 -19.19 -24.26
C SER A 427 -8.62 -20.05 -24.43
N ASN A 428 -7.50 -19.51 -24.90
CA ASN A 428 -6.20 -20.17 -25.02
C ASN A 428 -5.29 -19.92 -23.79
N GLY A 429 -5.74 -19.13 -22.82
CA GLY A 429 -4.93 -18.76 -21.65
C GLY A 429 -3.93 -17.65 -21.94
N ASN A 430 -4.08 -16.90 -23.05
CA ASN A 430 -3.25 -15.73 -23.32
C ASN A 430 -3.87 -14.50 -22.68
N TRP A 431 -3.05 -13.70 -22.02
CA TRP A 431 -3.50 -12.40 -21.48
C TRP A 431 -3.74 -11.40 -22.62
N LYS A 432 -4.86 -10.68 -22.55
CA LYS A 432 -5.22 -9.59 -23.45
C LYS A 432 -5.39 -8.31 -22.64
N ALA A 433 -4.71 -7.25 -23.08
CA ALA A 433 -4.94 -5.91 -22.54
C ALA A 433 -6.42 -5.52 -22.67
N TYR A 434 -7.04 -5.83 -23.81
CA TYR A 434 -8.44 -5.53 -24.11
C TYR A 434 -9.14 -6.80 -24.59
N ASN A 435 -9.68 -7.57 -23.65
CA ASN A 435 -10.35 -8.84 -23.92
C ASN A 435 -11.78 -8.67 -24.45
N GLU A 436 -12.38 -7.49 -24.26
CA GLU A 436 -13.75 -7.15 -24.69
C GLU A 436 -13.76 -6.04 -25.77
N GLY A 437 -12.69 -5.97 -26.58
CA GLY A 437 -12.50 -4.95 -27.62
C GLY A 437 -11.75 -3.71 -27.12
N THR A 438 -11.33 -2.86 -28.06
CA THR A 438 -10.52 -1.65 -27.78
C THR A 438 -11.19 -0.71 -26.76
N PRO A 439 -10.43 -0.07 -25.84
CA PRO A 439 -10.97 0.95 -24.95
C PRO A 439 -11.20 2.30 -25.66
N PHE A 440 -10.76 2.45 -26.91
CA PHE A 440 -10.79 3.74 -27.62
C PHE A 440 -12.08 3.89 -28.44
N PHE A 441 -12.73 5.05 -28.34
CA PHE A 441 -13.84 5.47 -29.22
C PHE A 441 -14.96 4.43 -29.44
N ARG A 442 -15.35 3.70 -28.38
CA ARG A 442 -16.44 2.69 -28.43
C ARG A 442 -17.83 3.30 -28.51
N THR A 443 -17.99 4.55 -28.10
CA THR A 443 -19.27 5.26 -28.14
C THR A 443 -19.25 6.31 -29.24
N ASP A 444 -20.40 6.51 -29.89
CA ASP A 444 -20.56 7.57 -30.89
C ASP A 444 -20.34 8.96 -30.30
N ARG A 445 -20.63 9.13 -29.00
CA ARG A 445 -20.37 10.37 -28.26
C ARG A 445 -18.89 10.65 -28.04
N ASP A 446 -18.07 9.64 -27.72
CA ASP A 446 -16.62 9.82 -27.63
C ASP A 446 -16.02 10.23 -28.97
N LEU A 447 -16.51 9.62 -30.06
CA LEU A 447 -16.10 9.98 -31.42
C LEU A 447 -16.52 11.42 -31.75
N ALA A 448 -17.79 11.78 -31.51
CA ALA A 448 -18.29 13.12 -31.73
C ALA A 448 -17.54 14.18 -30.90
N ALA A 449 -17.17 13.85 -29.66
CA ALA A 449 -16.40 14.73 -28.79
C ALA A 449 -15.02 15.04 -29.38
N MET A 450 -14.29 14.01 -29.82
CA MET A 450 -12.97 14.20 -30.44
C MET A 450 -13.06 14.89 -31.80
N GLN A 451 -14.06 14.57 -32.62
CA GLN A 451 -14.28 15.27 -33.90
C GLN A 451 -14.51 16.77 -33.68
N SER A 452 -15.38 17.12 -32.74
CA SER A 452 -15.66 18.51 -32.36
C SER A 452 -14.39 19.23 -31.89
N TYR A 453 -13.59 18.57 -31.05
CA TYR A 453 -12.35 19.17 -30.53
C TYR A 453 -11.27 19.33 -31.59
N ALA A 454 -11.11 18.34 -32.46
CA ALA A 454 -10.19 18.39 -33.60
C ALA A 454 -10.58 19.50 -34.58
N GLN A 455 -11.86 19.64 -34.91
CA GLN A 455 -12.36 20.70 -35.81
C GLN A 455 -12.07 22.09 -35.24
N ARG A 456 -12.37 22.31 -33.95
CA ARG A 456 -12.06 23.58 -33.26
C ARG A 456 -10.57 23.89 -33.27
N THR A 457 -9.74 22.88 -33.00
CA THR A 457 -8.29 23.02 -32.96
C THR A 457 -7.74 23.32 -34.35
N VAL A 458 -8.11 22.55 -35.37
CA VAL A 458 -7.67 22.76 -36.76
C VAL A 458 -8.07 24.16 -37.22
N SER A 459 -9.33 24.57 -37.00
CA SER A 459 -9.81 25.91 -37.35
C SER A 459 -9.00 27.03 -36.66
N ALA A 460 -8.70 26.88 -35.37
CA ALA A 460 -7.90 27.87 -34.63
C ALA A 460 -6.47 27.97 -35.18
N MET A 461 -5.85 26.85 -35.51
CA MET A 461 -4.49 26.81 -36.04
C MET A 461 -4.41 27.35 -37.47
N THR A 462 -5.35 26.98 -38.35
CA THR A 462 -5.37 27.46 -39.73
C THR A 462 -5.67 28.95 -39.81
N ALA A 463 -6.49 29.48 -38.89
CA ALA A 463 -6.72 30.92 -38.77
C ALA A 463 -5.45 31.71 -38.40
N GLN A 464 -4.43 31.03 -37.85
CA GLN A 464 -3.12 31.62 -37.55
C GLN A 464 -2.04 31.26 -38.58
N GLY A 465 -2.42 30.77 -39.77
CA GLY A 465 -1.51 30.52 -40.88
C GLY A 465 -0.83 29.15 -40.85
N ALA A 466 -1.26 28.23 -39.98
CA ALA A 466 -0.79 26.85 -40.03
C ALA A 466 -1.52 26.06 -41.13
N THR A 467 -0.81 25.14 -41.79
CA THR A 467 -1.41 24.17 -42.72
C THR A 467 -1.61 22.85 -42.01
N PHE A 468 -2.85 22.35 -41.97
CA PHE A 468 -3.12 21.01 -41.44
C PHE A 468 -2.57 19.95 -42.40
N LEU A 469 -1.65 19.12 -41.93
CA LEU A 469 -0.96 18.13 -42.76
C LEU A 469 -1.67 16.77 -42.78
N SER A 470 -2.41 16.46 -41.72
CA SER A 470 -2.95 15.11 -41.55
C SER A 470 -4.16 14.80 -42.45
N ALA A 471 -4.86 15.82 -42.96
CA ALA A 471 -5.96 15.72 -43.93
C ALA A 471 -6.34 17.11 -44.48
N GLY A 472 -7.49 17.22 -45.16
CA GLY A 472 -8.13 18.50 -45.44
C GLY A 472 -8.60 19.22 -44.17
N SER A 473 -8.64 20.55 -44.19
CA SER A 473 -8.94 21.39 -43.02
C SER A 473 -10.41 21.76 -42.84
N ASP A 474 -11.29 21.38 -43.76
CA ASP A 474 -12.73 21.54 -43.58
C ASP A 474 -13.27 20.53 -42.55
N ASN A 475 -14.43 20.84 -41.96
CA ASN A 475 -15.01 20.04 -40.87
C ASN A 475 -15.24 18.57 -41.24
N THR A 476 -15.63 18.30 -42.49
CA THR A 476 -15.90 16.94 -42.98
C THR A 476 -14.60 16.15 -43.09
N SER A 477 -13.57 16.74 -43.69
CA SER A 477 -12.24 16.13 -43.79
C SER A 477 -11.63 15.83 -42.41
N VAL A 478 -11.72 16.77 -41.47
CA VAL A 478 -11.23 16.57 -40.10
C VAL A 478 -12.00 15.46 -39.38
N ALA A 479 -13.33 15.42 -39.51
CA ALA A 479 -14.15 14.38 -38.89
C ALA A 479 -13.81 12.98 -39.44
N ASN A 480 -13.66 12.86 -40.76
CA ASN A 480 -13.25 11.62 -41.42
C ASN A 480 -11.85 11.19 -40.98
N TRP A 481 -10.92 12.14 -40.85
CA TRP A 481 -9.57 11.88 -40.34
C TRP A 481 -9.59 11.33 -38.91
N VAL A 482 -10.37 11.92 -37.99
CA VAL A 482 -10.52 11.40 -36.62
C VAL A 482 -11.07 9.97 -36.66
N SER A 483 -12.10 9.70 -37.46
CA SER A 483 -12.68 8.36 -37.61
C SER A 483 -11.69 7.32 -38.13
N ALA A 484 -10.72 7.72 -38.96
CA ALA A 484 -9.68 6.84 -39.48
C ALA A 484 -8.52 6.59 -38.48
N ASN A 485 -8.38 7.40 -37.43
CA ASN A 485 -7.20 7.41 -36.55
C ASN A 485 -7.53 7.06 -35.08
N ARG A 486 -8.48 6.15 -34.86
CA ARG A 486 -9.02 5.77 -33.54
C ARG A 486 -8.20 4.73 -32.75
N ASN A 487 -7.02 4.33 -33.24
CA ASN A 487 -6.30 3.15 -32.75
C ASN A 487 -5.06 3.46 -31.90
N TYR A 488 -4.85 4.72 -31.52
CA TYR A 488 -3.70 5.11 -30.72
C TYR A 488 -3.99 5.02 -29.23
N ALA A 489 -3.04 4.45 -28.48
CA ALA A 489 -3.05 4.45 -27.02
C ALA A 489 -2.38 5.73 -26.49
N ALA A 490 -3.03 6.42 -25.56
CA ALA A 490 -2.38 7.47 -24.77
C ALA A 490 -1.48 6.88 -23.66
N GLN A 491 -1.72 5.61 -23.30
CA GLN A 491 -1.02 4.89 -22.24
C GLN A 491 -1.26 5.45 -20.84
N HIS A 492 -2.43 6.06 -20.65
CA HIS A 492 -2.97 6.56 -19.37
C HIS A 492 -3.98 5.56 -18.77
N PHE A 493 -3.71 4.25 -18.90
CA PHE A 493 -4.65 3.21 -18.49
C PHE A 493 -5.03 3.30 -17.00
N GLY A 494 -6.32 3.12 -16.72
CA GLY A 494 -6.87 3.00 -15.37
C GLY A 494 -8.15 2.16 -15.34
N GLY A 495 -8.82 2.08 -14.18
CA GLY A 495 -10.17 1.49 -14.07
C GLY A 495 -10.23 0.00 -13.77
N SER A 496 -9.23 -0.75 -14.22
CA SER A 496 -9.21 -2.22 -14.19
C SER A 496 -9.29 -2.86 -12.80
N CYS A 497 -9.06 -2.10 -11.73
CA CYS A 497 -9.45 -2.49 -10.38
C CYS A 497 -9.70 -1.24 -9.53
N PHE A 498 -10.68 -0.43 -9.94
CA PHE A 498 -10.87 0.88 -9.31
C PHE A 498 -11.34 0.78 -7.85
N ALA A 499 -10.91 1.77 -7.05
CA ALA A 499 -11.28 1.95 -5.65
C ALA A 499 -12.32 3.08 -5.50
N SER A 500 -13.21 2.95 -4.52
CA SER A 500 -14.28 3.93 -4.29
C SER A 500 -14.76 3.89 -2.86
N LYS A 501 -15.06 5.07 -2.29
CA LYS A 501 -15.71 5.18 -0.98
C LYS A 501 -17.18 4.79 -0.97
N ASN A 502 -17.82 4.81 -2.15
CA ASN A 502 -19.22 4.44 -2.27
C ASN A 502 -19.35 2.92 -2.17
N SER A 503 -19.72 2.44 -0.98
CA SER A 503 -19.88 1.00 -0.71
C SER A 503 -21.04 0.36 -1.47
N ALA A 504 -22.03 1.16 -1.91
CA ALA A 504 -23.15 0.70 -2.73
C ALA A 504 -22.80 0.55 -4.21
N ASP A 505 -21.64 1.06 -4.65
CA ASP A 505 -21.18 0.84 -6.02
C ASP A 505 -20.68 -0.60 -6.17
N SER A 506 -21.52 -1.44 -6.79
CA SER A 506 -21.24 -2.84 -7.05
C SER A 506 -20.22 -3.06 -8.17
N SER A 507 -19.81 -2.02 -8.90
CA SER A 507 -18.82 -2.10 -9.97
C SER A 507 -17.38 -1.88 -9.49
N ARG A 508 -17.18 -1.51 -8.22
CA ARG A 508 -15.85 -1.31 -7.63
C ARG A 508 -15.10 -2.64 -7.44
N CYS A 509 -13.80 -2.63 -7.68
CA CYS A 509 -12.93 -3.80 -7.47
C CYS A 509 -12.24 -3.74 -6.11
N ALA A 510 -11.93 -2.53 -5.64
CA ALA A 510 -11.33 -2.27 -4.33
C ALA A 510 -12.22 -1.38 -3.47
N ASP A 511 -12.07 -1.52 -2.15
CA ASP A 511 -12.84 -0.80 -1.15
C ASP A 511 -12.27 0.61 -0.85
N GLU A 512 -12.87 1.30 0.11
CA GLU A 512 -12.46 2.63 0.54
C GLU A 512 -11.05 2.69 1.16
N LYS A 513 -10.45 1.53 1.46
CA LYS A 513 -9.08 1.40 1.96
C LYS A 513 -8.11 1.02 0.86
N LEU A 514 -8.52 1.13 -0.40
CA LEU A 514 -7.78 0.62 -1.56
C LEU A 514 -7.53 -0.89 -1.48
N ARG A 515 -8.32 -1.64 -0.70
CA ARG A 515 -8.14 -3.07 -0.52
C ARG A 515 -9.02 -3.85 -1.48
N VAL A 516 -8.46 -4.85 -2.15
CA VAL A 516 -9.18 -5.68 -3.11
C VAL A 516 -10.35 -6.37 -2.41
N ILE A 517 -11.56 -6.18 -2.93
CA ILE A 517 -12.77 -6.76 -2.32
C ILE A 517 -12.68 -8.29 -2.31
N GLY A 518 -13.02 -8.86 -1.16
CA GLY A 518 -12.88 -10.29 -0.87
C GLY A 518 -11.50 -10.68 -0.31
N MET A 519 -10.53 -9.77 -0.30
CA MET A 519 -9.24 -9.95 0.37
C MET A 519 -9.14 -9.09 1.63
N SER A 520 -8.48 -9.62 2.66
CA SER A 520 -8.27 -8.93 3.93
C SER A 520 -7.02 -8.05 3.95
N ASN A 521 -5.99 -8.40 3.16
CA ASN A 521 -4.65 -7.81 3.22
C ASN A 521 -3.97 -7.62 1.85
N VAL A 522 -4.76 -7.47 0.77
CA VAL A 522 -4.24 -7.15 -0.57
C VAL A 522 -4.73 -5.77 -0.98
N PHE A 523 -3.81 -4.85 -1.25
CA PHE A 523 -4.08 -3.45 -1.56
C PHE A 523 -3.67 -3.10 -2.99
N VAL A 524 -4.35 -2.13 -3.62
CA VAL A 524 -3.96 -1.58 -4.94
C VAL A 524 -3.28 -0.22 -4.77
N ALA A 525 -2.17 -0.03 -5.48
CA ALA A 525 -1.31 1.14 -5.37
C ALA A 525 -0.87 1.69 -6.74
N ASP A 526 -1.63 1.44 -7.80
CA ASP A 526 -1.32 1.89 -9.15
C ASP A 526 -2.55 2.44 -9.91
N GLY A 527 -2.37 2.77 -11.19
CA GLY A 527 -3.43 3.31 -12.05
C GLY A 527 -4.70 2.45 -12.14
N SER A 528 -4.64 1.14 -11.84
CA SER A 528 -5.82 0.27 -11.76
C SER A 528 -6.88 0.84 -10.80
N ALA A 529 -6.46 1.52 -9.74
CA ALA A 529 -7.33 2.08 -8.71
C ALA A 529 -8.15 3.28 -9.21
N MET A 530 -7.77 3.91 -10.32
CA MET A 530 -8.45 5.09 -10.85
C MET A 530 -9.78 4.73 -11.49
N ARG A 531 -10.87 5.45 -11.20
CA ARG A 531 -12.16 5.24 -11.87
C ARG A 531 -12.21 5.85 -13.28
N ASP A 532 -11.64 7.04 -13.44
CA ASP A 532 -11.64 7.80 -14.69
C ASP A 532 -10.37 8.67 -14.80
N GLY A 533 -10.09 9.18 -16.00
CA GLY A 533 -8.98 10.09 -16.27
C GLY A 533 -9.32 11.56 -16.01
N THR A 534 -8.30 12.43 -15.99
CA THR A 534 -8.48 13.90 -15.94
C THR A 534 -7.25 14.65 -16.46
N VAL A 535 -6.05 14.11 -16.22
CA VAL A 535 -4.75 14.60 -16.70
C VAL A 535 -3.81 13.41 -16.91
N ASN A 536 -2.61 13.61 -17.46
CA ASN A 536 -1.60 12.53 -17.47
C ASN A 536 -1.38 12.04 -16.02
N PRO A 537 -1.52 10.73 -15.76
CA PRO A 537 -1.85 10.24 -14.41
C PRO A 537 -0.64 10.10 -13.47
N TYR A 538 0.57 10.42 -13.93
CA TYR A 538 1.81 10.11 -13.21
C TYR A 538 1.84 10.65 -11.77
N GLY A 539 1.61 11.95 -11.59
CA GLY A 539 1.61 12.57 -10.26
C GLY A 539 0.53 11.98 -9.33
N PHE A 540 -0.65 11.69 -9.88
CA PHE A 540 -1.74 11.11 -9.09
C PHE A 540 -1.50 9.64 -8.72
N ILE A 541 -0.87 8.84 -9.59
CA ILE A 541 -0.49 7.44 -9.28
C ILE A 541 0.52 7.38 -8.13
N MET A 542 1.46 8.33 -8.06
CA MET A 542 2.35 8.45 -6.90
C MET A 542 1.57 8.70 -5.61
N TYR A 543 0.57 9.58 -5.68
CA TYR A 543 -0.30 9.84 -4.55
C TYR A 543 -1.13 8.61 -4.13
N ILE A 544 -1.66 7.82 -5.08
CA ILE A 544 -2.32 6.54 -4.78
C ILE A 544 -1.38 5.61 -3.98
N GLY A 545 -0.11 5.52 -4.37
CA GLY A 545 0.90 4.77 -3.61
C GLY A 545 1.11 5.29 -2.18
N ARG A 546 1.15 6.61 -2.00
CA ARG A 546 1.24 7.26 -0.69
C ARG A 546 0.05 6.97 0.19
N GLU A 547 -1.16 6.90 -0.37
CA GLU A 547 -2.37 6.51 0.34
C GLU A 547 -2.40 5.03 0.70
N ALA A 548 -2.03 4.15 -0.24
CA ALA A 548 -1.94 2.72 0.02
C ALA A 548 -0.98 2.42 1.18
N ALA A 549 0.14 3.14 1.29
CA ALA A 549 1.04 3.02 2.44
C ALA A 549 0.35 3.32 3.78
N ASP A 550 -0.50 4.35 3.88
CA ASP A 550 -1.20 4.66 5.13
C ASP A 550 -2.27 3.62 5.48
N GLN A 551 -2.96 3.10 4.47
CA GLN A 551 -3.93 2.02 4.66
C GLN A 551 -3.24 0.74 5.12
N VAL A 552 -2.07 0.42 4.54
CA VAL A 552 -1.25 -0.71 4.96
C VAL A 552 -0.70 -0.48 6.37
N LYS A 553 -0.19 0.70 6.72
CA LYS A 553 0.26 1.00 8.10
C LYS A 553 -0.86 0.80 9.11
N SER A 554 -2.06 1.28 8.79
CA SER A 554 -3.23 1.10 9.65
C SER A 554 -3.63 -0.38 9.78
N TYR A 555 -3.54 -1.14 8.69
CA TYR A 555 -3.74 -2.59 8.71
C TYR A 555 -2.69 -3.29 9.57
N LEU A 556 -1.41 -3.01 9.37
CA LEU A 556 -0.31 -3.56 10.15
C LEU A 556 -0.47 -3.23 11.64
N ALA A 557 -0.83 -2.00 11.99
CA ALA A 557 -1.05 -1.58 13.38
C ALA A 557 -2.24 -2.29 14.03
N SER A 558 -3.36 -2.44 13.32
CA SER A 558 -4.55 -3.16 13.82
C SER A 558 -4.34 -4.68 13.89
N ASN A 559 -3.46 -5.23 13.04
CA ASN A 559 -3.14 -6.66 13.00
C ASN A 559 -1.81 -6.98 13.70
N ASN A 560 -1.17 -5.99 14.33
CA ASN A 560 -0.15 -6.20 15.36
C ASN A 560 -0.75 -6.92 16.59
N ALA A 561 -2.07 -7.07 16.65
CA ALA A 561 -2.78 -7.91 17.61
C ALA A 561 -2.62 -9.43 17.35
N GLY A 562 -1.82 -9.85 16.36
CA GLY A 562 -1.43 -11.23 16.11
C GLY A 562 -0.07 -11.58 16.73
N SER A 563 -0.11 -11.99 18.01
CA SER A 563 0.96 -12.65 18.78
C SER A 563 2.03 -11.77 19.44
N THR A 564 1.65 -11.00 20.47
CA THR A 564 2.26 -11.29 21.77
C THR A 564 1.55 -12.51 22.33
N ALA A 565 1.89 -13.69 21.82
CA ALA A 565 1.73 -14.85 22.67
C ALA A 565 2.54 -14.55 23.92
N THR A 566 1.85 -14.39 25.04
CA THR A 566 2.50 -14.18 26.32
C THR A 566 3.08 -15.52 26.72
N CYS A 567 4.39 -15.61 26.55
CA CYS A 567 5.13 -16.63 27.25
C CYS A 567 5.18 -16.28 28.72
N SER A 568 5.25 -17.29 29.58
CA SER A 568 5.73 -17.10 30.94
C SER A 568 7.10 -16.41 30.93
N ASN A 569 7.47 -15.79 32.05
CA ASN A 569 8.84 -15.28 32.22
C ASN A 569 9.85 -16.41 31.90
N PRO A 570 10.86 -16.16 31.05
CA PRO A 570 11.83 -17.18 30.68
C PRO A 570 12.63 -17.68 31.88
N GLU A 571 12.66 -19.00 32.05
CA GLU A 571 13.44 -19.69 33.07
C GLU A 571 14.86 -19.92 32.52
N SER A 572 15.86 -19.27 33.11
CA SER A 572 17.27 -19.39 32.69
C SER A 572 17.94 -20.61 33.32
N ASN A 573 18.81 -21.27 32.55
CA ASN A 573 19.49 -22.52 32.89
C ASN A 573 18.53 -23.71 33.12
N VAL A 574 17.37 -23.70 32.48
CA VAL A 574 16.33 -24.71 32.61
C VAL A 574 15.98 -25.27 31.24
N ASN A 575 15.97 -26.60 31.12
CA ASN A 575 15.43 -27.34 29.99
C ASN A 575 14.14 -28.05 30.42
N TYR A 576 13.07 -27.90 29.63
CA TYR A 576 11.87 -28.73 29.78
C TYR A 576 12.12 -30.04 29.03
N ASN A 577 12.39 -31.13 29.72
CA ASN A 577 12.74 -32.38 29.06
C ASN A 577 11.48 -33.10 28.51
N GLY A 578 11.53 -33.52 27.24
CA GLY A 578 10.46 -34.25 26.55
C GLY A 578 9.39 -33.36 25.90
N PHE A 579 8.35 -34.01 25.36
CA PHE A 579 7.24 -33.39 24.62
C PHE A 579 7.63 -32.63 23.36
N ASP A 580 8.83 -32.86 22.80
CA ASP A 580 9.27 -32.20 21.58
C ASP A 580 8.39 -32.57 20.38
N ILE A 581 7.81 -31.55 19.76
CA ILE A 581 7.01 -31.65 18.54
C ILE A 581 7.75 -31.09 17.32
N GLY A 582 8.97 -30.61 17.52
CA GLY A 582 9.83 -30.08 16.48
C GLY A 582 10.86 -29.11 17.04
N SER A 583 11.67 -28.55 16.16
CA SER A 583 12.60 -27.50 16.52
C SER A 583 12.75 -26.49 15.39
N GLN A 584 13.18 -25.28 15.74
CA GLN A 584 13.46 -24.22 14.79
C GLN A 584 14.70 -23.43 15.24
N GLN A 585 15.55 -23.07 14.29
CA GLN A 585 16.76 -22.29 14.53
C GLN A 585 16.42 -20.88 15.01
N SER A 586 17.15 -20.40 16.02
CA SER A 586 17.05 -19.04 16.54
C SER A 586 18.33 -18.65 17.27
N ALA A 587 18.98 -17.57 16.84
CA ALA A 587 20.20 -17.07 17.46
C ALA A 587 20.00 -16.58 18.91
N SER A 588 18.75 -16.37 19.36
CA SER A 588 18.41 -15.92 20.71
C SER A 588 17.20 -16.66 21.27
N SER A 589 17.19 -16.86 22.59
CA SER A 589 16.04 -17.42 23.32
C SER A 589 14.80 -16.52 23.26
N SER A 590 15.00 -15.20 23.10
CA SER A 590 13.90 -14.21 23.07
C SER A 590 12.91 -14.42 21.91
N SER A 591 13.36 -14.98 20.80
CA SER A 591 12.51 -15.26 19.63
C SER A 591 11.75 -16.58 19.73
N CYS A 592 12.10 -17.47 20.65
CA CYS A 592 11.45 -18.79 20.75
C CYS A 592 9.98 -18.71 21.16
N CYS A 593 9.58 -17.63 21.82
CA CYS A 593 8.20 -17.41 22.22
C CYS A 593 7.25 -17.29 21.01
N SER A 594 7.58 -16.41 20.07
CA SER A 594 6.80 -16.22 18.85
C SER A 594 6.90 -17.42 17.91
N ILE A 595 8.07 -18.07 17.86
CA ILE A 595 8.28 -19.31 17.10
C ILE A 595 7.34 -20.43 17.60
N CYS A 596 7.30 -20.65 18.92
CA CYS A 596 6.40 -21.64 19.49
C CYS A 596 4.93 -21.23 19.29
N ALA A 597 4.58 -19.96 19.48
CA ALA A 597 3.23 -19.46 19.27
C ALA A 597 2.69 -19.63 17.84
N ALA A 598 3.57 -19.62 16.84
CA ALA A 598 3.20 -19.85 15.44
C ALA A 598 2.79 -21.32 15.16
N ASN A 599 3.10 -22.24 16.07
CA ASN A 599 2.70 -23.65 15.98
C ASN A 599 1.53 -23.92 16.92
N ALA A 600 0.35 -24.23 16.37
CA ALA A 600 -0.89 -24.45 17.12
C ALA A 600 -0.79 -25.52 18.23
N ASN A 601 0.12 -26.48 18.06
CA ASN A 601 0.35 -27.58 19.00
C ASN A 601 1.45 -27.27 20.03
N CYS A 602 2.15 -26.13 19.93
CA CYS A 602 3.22 -25.78 20.85
C CYS A 602 2.67 -25.07 22.08
N LYS A 603 2.97 -25.61 23.26
CA LYS A 603 2.57 -25.09 24.58
C LYS A 603 3.77 -24.68 25.43
N ALA A 604 4.99 -25.05 25.03
CA ALA A 604 6.22 -24.62 25.68
C ALA A 604 7.41 -24.70 24.73
N TYR A 605 8.51 -24.04 25.06
CA TYR A 605 9.77 -24.20 24.35
C TYR A 605 10.95 -24.31 25.33
N THR A 606 12.05 -24.88 24.82
CA THR A 606 13.39 -24.74 25.40
C THR A 606 14.35 -24.26 24.33
N TRP A 607 15.02 -23.15 24.56
CA TRP A 607 16.16 -22.72 23.75
C TRP A 607 17.45 -23.32 24.28
N THR A 608 18.36 -23.72 23.40
CA THR A 608 19.72 -24.15 23.72
C THR A 608 20.70 -23.56 22.72
N ASN A 609 21.99 -23.53 23.05
CA ASN A 609 23.06 -23.11 22.12
C ASN A 609 23.39 -24.14 21.02
N TYR A 610 22.61 -25.24 20.91
CA TYR A 610 22.79 -26.25 19.88
C TYR A 610 22.73 -25.63 18.47
N ASN A 611 23.74 -25.94 17.64
CA ASN A 611 23.89 -25.42 16.26
C ASN A 611 23.80 -23.89 16.12
N GLY A 612 24.34 -23.13 17.08
CA GLY A 612 24.29 -21.65 17.05
C GLY A 612 22.99 -21.06 17.57
N GLY A 613 22.11 -21.90 18.14
CA GLY A 613 20.86 -21.49 18.78
C GLY A 613 19.64 -22.22 18.21
N THR A 614 18.98 -23.03 19.04
CA THR A 614 17.81 -23.85 18.63
C THR A 614 16.68 -23.72 19.64
N CYS A 615 15.47 -23.39 19.16
CA CYS A 615 14.21 -23.48 19.90
C CYS A 615 13.61 -24.88 19.73
N TRP A 616 13.60 -25.68 20.78
CA TRP A 616 12.93 -26.97 20.86
C TRP A 616 11.47 -26.77 21.28
N LEU A 617 10.55 -26.95 20.33
CA LEU A 617 9.12 -26.70 20.47
C LEU A 617 8.42 -27.90 21.10
N LYS A 618 7.55 -27.65 22.07
CA LYS A 618 6.97 -28.72 22.91
C LYS A 618 5.46 -28.64 22.99
N SER A 619 4.79 -29.79 22.96
CA SER A 619 3.33 -29.87 23.12
C SER A 619 2.83 -29.65 24.56
N ALA A 620 3.72 -29.69 25.55
CA ALA A 620 3.44 -29.41 26.95
C ALA A 620 4.73 -28.97 27.68
N LYS A 621 4.60 -28.44 28.91
CA LYS A 621 5.75 -28.25 29.81
C LYS A 621 6.19 -29.63 30.34
N GLY A 622 7.35 -30.10 29.90
CA GLY A 622 7.99 -31.32 30.41
C GLY A 622 8.67 -31.14 31.76
N ASN A 623 9.35 -32.19 32.24
CA ASN A 623 10.08 -32.14 33.51
C ASN A 623 11.24 -31.14 33.43
N THR A 624 11.38 -30.28 34.44
CA THR A 624 12.46 -29.29 34.48
C THR A 624 13.80 -29.96 34.85
N VAL A 625 14.78 -29.85 33.97
CA VAL A 625 16.17 -30.29 34.19
C VAL A 625 17.08 -29.07 34.18
N ALA A 626 17.96 -28.95 35.17
CA ALA A 626 18.98 -27.91 35.19
C ALA A 626 19.97 -28.13 34.04
N GLN A 627 20.09 -27.16 33.14
CA GLN A 627 21.01 -27.22 32.00
C GLN A 627 21.58 -25.83 31.74
N SER A 628 22.88 -25.68 31.97
CA SER A 628 23.58 -24.40 31.77
C SER A 628 23.41 -23.89 30.32
N GLY A 629 22.98 -22.64 30.17
CA GLY A 629 22.74 -22.00 28.88
C GLY A 629 21.39 -22.32 28.21
N ALA A 630 20.56 -23.19 28.79
CA ALA A 630 19.19 -23.42 28.31
C ALA A 630 18.23 -22.34 28.81
N VAL A 631 17.22 -21.96 28.01
CA VAL A 631 16.18 -21.00 28.42
C VAL A 631 14.81 -21.53 28.03
N SER A 632 13.88 -21.68 28.98
CA SER A 632 12.56 -22.28 28.72
C SER A 632 11.39 -21.39 29.12
N ALA A 633 10.25 -21.50 28.41
CA ALA A 633 9.01 -20.82 28.79
C ALA A 633 7.76 -21.54 28.25
N THR A 634 6.59 -21.29 28.84
CA THR A 634 5.29 -21.83 28.37
C THR A 634 4.50 -20.80 27.59
N ILE A 635 3.71 -21.24 26.61
CA ILE A 635 2.81 -20.39 25.79
C ILE A 635 1.44 -20.30 26.46
N GLY A 636 0.90 -19.09 26.55
CA GLY A 636 -0.41 -18.84 27.17
C GLY A 636 -0.33 -18.53 28.67
N GLY A 637 0.87 -18.20 29.17
CA GLY A 637 1.02 -17.62 30.50
C GLY A 637 0.45 -16.21 30.48
N SER A 638 -0.79 -16.04 30.94
CA SER A 638 -1.44 -14.73 31.00
C SER A 638 -0.54 -13.69 31.68
N SER A 639 -0.13 -12.67 30.94
CA SER A 639 0.16 -11.37 31.55
C SER A 639 -1.19 -10.83 32.06
N SER A 640 -1.40 -10.79 33.37
CA SER A 640 -2.55 -10.07 33.93
C SER A 640 -2.56 -8.62 33.42
N PRO A 641 -3.73 -8.02 33.17
CA PRO A 641 -3.84 -6.61 32.86
C PRO A 641 -3.25 -5.76 33.99
N ALA A 642 -2.53 -4.70 33.59
CA ALA A 642 -2.17 -3.62 34.49
C ALA A 642 -3.44 -2.87 34.94
N SER A 643 -4.02 -3.27 36.06
CA SER A 643 -4.55 -2.35 37.06
C SER A 643 -4.78 -3.13 38.35
N SER A 644 -3.90 -2.94 39.31
CA SER A 644 -4.01 -3.65 40.58
C SER A 644 -3.46 -2.91 41.78
N CYS A 645 -3.02 -1.68 41.53
CA CYS A 645 -3.00 -0.64 42.52
C CYS A 645 -3.86 0.51 42.00
N SER A 646 -4.42 1.29 42.92
CA SER A 646 -5.07 2.55 42.60
C SER A 646 -4.12 3.48 41.84
N THR A 647 -4.68 4.52 41.22
CA THR A 647 -3.89 5.63 40.68
C THR A 647 -2.92 6.16 41.75
N ILE A 648 -1.70 6.50 41.34
CA ILE A 648 -0.67 7.06 42.23
C ILE A 648 -1.10 8.46 42.67
N GLU A 649 -1.08 8.67 43.99
CA GLU A 649 -1.22 9.98 44.62
C GLU A 649 0.16 10.64 44.71
N GLU A 650 0.36 11.71 43.93
CA GLU A 650 1.60 12.48 43.88
C GLU A 650 1.75 13.39 45.09
N ASN A 651 2.98 13.54 45.59
CA ASN A 651 3.34 14.31 46.79
C ASN A 651 2.61 13.89 48.08
N THR A 652 2.24 12.61 48.16
CA THR A 652 1.48 12.04 49.27
C THR A 652 2.26 10.92 49.94
N ASN A 653 2.36 10.97 51.26
CA ASN A 653 2.85 9.88 52.10
C ASN A 653 1.70 9.31 52.94
N TYR A 654 1.53 7.99 52.93
CA TYR A 654 0.63 7.31 53.86
C TYR A 654 1.39 7.09 55.18
N GLY A 655 0.99 7.75 56.26
CA GLY A 655 1.69 7.63 57.55
C GLY A 655 1.37 6.33 58.29
N GLY A 656 2.40 5.61 58.74
CA GLY A 656 2.28 4.41 59.59
C GLY A 656 1.89 3.12 58.86
N ALA A 657 1.54 2.09 59.65
CA ALA A 657 1.16 0.75 59.18
C ALA A 657 2.23 0.01 58.37
N ASP A 658 3.52 0.33 58.54
CA ASP A 658 4.60 -0.27 57.77
C ASP A 658 4.78 -1.76 58.09
N VAL A 659 4.72 -2.60 57.06
CA VAL A 659 4.99 -4.04 57.12
C VAL A 659 6.36 -4.41 56.54
N GLY A 660 7.10 -3.41 56.05
CA GLY A 660 8.47 -3.53 55.57
C GLY A 660 8.80 -2.50 54.50
N ASN A 661 9.99 -2.63 53.90
CA ASN A 661 10.39 -1.84 52.75
C ASN A 661 11.09 -2.71 51.69
N ALA A 662 11.19 -2.18 50.48
CA ALA A 662 11.92 -2.80 49.37
C ALA A 662 12.41 -1.74 48.38
N ARG A 663 13.34 -2.12 47.50
CA ARG A 663 13.92 -1.23 46.49
C ARG A 663 13.08 -1.21 45.21
N SER A 664 12.85 -0.01 44.67
CA SER A 664 12.27 0.20 43.33
C SER A 664 12.70 1.55 42.80
N SER A 665 13.21 1.61 41.56
CA SER A 665 13.61 2.87 40.93
C SER A 665 12.43 3.79 40.59
N THR A 666 11.20 3.26 40.56
CA THR A 666 9.97 4.00 40.28
C THR A 666 8.87 3.68 41.28
N ALA A 667 7.88 4.58 41.44
CA ALA A 667 6.75 4.35 42.34
C ALA A 667 5.82 3.24 41.80
N GLU A 668 5.66 3.17 40.48
CA GLU A 668 4.91 2.14 39.78
C GLU A 668 5.45 0.72 40.08
N GLY A 669 6.78 0.60 40.23
CA GLY A 669 7.43 -0.66 40.59
C GLY A 669 7.14 -1.15 42.03
N CYS A 670 6.61 -0.31 42.91
CA CYS A 670 6.22 -0.72 44.27
C CYS A 670 4.93 -1.54 44.31
N CYS A 671 4.06 -1.41 43.31
CA CYS A 671 2.79 -2.13 43.24
C CYS A 671 2.96 -3.66 43.26
N PRO A 672 3.74 -4.29 42.37
CA PRO A 672 3.98 -5.74 42.42
C PRO A 672 4.73 -6.18 43.68
N ILE A 673 5.62 -5.33 44.23
CA ILE A 673 6.35 -5.61 45.47
C ILE A 673 5.39 -5.71 46.66
N CYS A 674 4.46 -4.75 46.79
CA CYS A 674 3.47 -4.78 47.86
C CYS A 674 2.56 -6.01 47.72
N LYS A 675 2.07 -6.32 46.52
CA LYS A 675 1.27 -7.53 46.28
C LYS A 675 1.96 -8.84 46.66
N GLY A 676 3.27 -8.93 46.41
CA GLY A 676 4.06 -10.10 46.73
C GLY A 676 4.32 -10.28 48.23
N ARG A 677 3.99 -9.28 49.07
CA ARG A 677 4.22 -9.31 50.50
C ARG A 677 2.91 -9.53 51.25
N THR A 678 2.81 -10.69 51.90
CA THR A 678 1.69 -11.03 52.79
C THR A 678 1.44 -9.89 53.79
N GLY A 679 0.20 -9.40 53.81
CA GLY A 679 -0.20 -8.32 54.71
C GLY A 679 0.11 -6.90 54.21
N CYS A 680 0.50 -6.70 52.95
CA CYS A 680 0.63 -5.36 52.35
C CYS A 680 -0.61 -4.99 51.51
N ASN A 681 -1.25 -3.88 51.84
CA ASN A 681 -2.44 -3.35 51.15
C ASN A 681 -2.24 -1.93 50.62
N ALA A 682 -1.12 -1.27 50.90
CA ALA A 682 -0.74 0.03 50.34
C ALA A 682 0.78 0.23 50.35
N TYR A 683 1.28 1.22 49.61
CA TYR A 683 2.68 1.60 49.68
C TYR A 683 2.87 3.12 49.51
N THR A 684 4.00 3.61 50.00
CA THR A 684 4.54 4.94 49.65
C THR A 684 5.94 4.77 49.09
N TRP A 685 6.20 5.33 47.91
CA TRP A 685 7.53 5.41 47.32
C TRP A 685 8.17 6.77 47.63
N THR A 686 9.47 6.77 47.95
CA THR A 686 10.27 7.99 48.06
C THR A 686 11.61 7.82 47.33
N ASN A 687 12.28 8.94 47.02
CA ASN A 687 13.62 8.93 46.40
C ASN A 687 14.74 8.44 47.34
N TYR A 688 14.43 8.05 48.58
CA TYR A 688 15.40 7.55 49.55
C TYR A 688 16.23 6.40 48.96
N ASN A 689 17.56 6.51 49.07
CA ASN A 689 18.56 5.59 48.51
C ASN A 689 18.46 5.37 46.99
N SER A 690 17.93 6.29 46.19
CA SER A 690 17.60 6.10 44.77
C SER A 690 16.35 5.23 44.54
N GLY A 691 15.34 5.36 45.41
CA GLY A 691 14.01 4.76 45.22
C GLY A 691 13.65 3.61 46.18
N THR A 692 12.85 3.90 47.19
CA THR A 692 12.42 2.93 48.22
C THR A 692 10.91 2.88 48.34
N CYS A 693 10.35 1.68 48.37
CA CYS A 693 8.94 1.38 48.64
C CYS A 693 8.74 1.10 50.14
N TRP A 694 8.00 1.94 50.83
CA TRP A 694 7.55 1.73 52.19
C TRP A 694 6.20 1.01 52.16
N LEU A 695 6.21 -0.30 52.39
CA LEU A 695 5.10 -1.23 52.25
C LEU A 695 4.22 -1.22 53.49
N LYS A 696 2.90 -1.17 53.34
CA LYS A 696 1.97 -0.90 54.45
C LYS A 696 0.80 -1.87 54.47
N SER A 697 0.34 -2.25 55.66
CA SER A 697 -0.82 -3.14 55.84
C SER A 697 -2.17 -2.49 55.59
N ALA A 698 -2.23 -1.17 55.50
CA ALA A 698 -3.42 -0.42 55.11
C ALA A 698 -3.01 0.97 54.61
N LYS A 699 -3.95 1.73 54.02
CA LYS A 699 -3.74 3.17 53.77
C LYS A 699 -3.83 3.91 55.10
N GLY A 700 -2.68 4.35 55.60
CA GLY A 700 -2.59 5.24 56.75
C GLY A 700 -2.99 6.68 56.41
N THR A 701 -2.90 7.58 57.40
CA THR A 701 -3.26 9.00 57.23
C THR A 701 -2.40 9.63 56.13
N ALA A 702 -3.04 10.16 55.09
CA ALA A 702 -2.37 10.84 54.00
C ALA A 702 -1.83 12.19 54.49
N THR A 703 -0.51 12.40 54.34
CA THR A 703 0.17 13.66 54.66
C THR A 703 0.91 14.16 53.42
N THR A 704 0.92 15.47 53.21
CA THR A 704 1.62 16.08 52.09
C THR A 704 3.13 16.00 52.31
N GLN A 705 3.84 15.32 51.41
CA GLN A 705 5.29 15.23 51.42
C GLN A 705 5.81 15.33 49.99
N SER A 706 6.56 16.40 49.70
CA SER A 706 7.13 16.63 48.36
C SER A 706 8.01 15.45 47.92
N GLY A 707 7.71 14.90 46.74
CA GLY A 707 8.45 13.77 46.16
C GLY A 707 8.03 12.37 46.65
N ALA A 708 7.09 12.26 47.59
CA ALA A 708 6.48 10.98 47.96
C ALA A 708 5.35 10.61 46.98
N ARG A 709 5.24 9.34 46.60
CA ARG A 709 4.25 8.84 45.63
C ARG A 709 3.57 7.59 46.19
N SER A 710 2.27 7.61 46.44
CA SER A 710 1.57 6.52 47.18
C SER A 710 0.43 5.89 46.39
N ALA A 711 0.15 4.60 46.62
CA ALA A 711 -1.03 3.93 46.06
C ALA A 711 -1.48 2.75 46.95
N GLN A 712 -2.75 2.34 46.80
CA GLN A 712 -3.33 1.18 47.47
C GLN A 712 -3.45 -0.01 46.53
N ILE A 713 -3.40 -1.24 47.03
CA ILE A 713 -3.74 -2.42 46.24
C ILE A 713 -5.25 -2.41 45.96
N SER A 714 -5.66 -2.46 44.69
CA SER A 714 -7.07 -2.51 44.30
C SER A 714 -7.63 -3.91 44.59
N SER A 715 -8.58 -4.01 45.51
CA SER A 715 -9.37 -5.23 45.67
C SER A 715 -10.31 -5.39 44.47
N THR A 716 -10.23 -6.54 43.80
CA THR A 716 -11.11 -6.88 42.67
C THR A 716 -12.55 -6.96 43.14
N SER A 717 -13.41 -6.09 42.60
CA SER A 717 -14.86 -6.22 42.65
C SER A 717 -15.28 -7.47 41.87
N SER A 718 -15.74 -8.52 42.55
CA SER A 718 -16.61 -9.51 41.92
C SER A 718 -17.98 -8.86 41.70
N THR A 719 -18.60 -9.02 40.54
CA THR A 719 -19.95 -8.49 40.27
C THR A 719 -21.00 -9.41 40.87
N CYS A 720 -21.99 -8.84 41.60
CA CYS A 720 -23.19 -9.60 41.95
C CYS A 720 -24.08 -9.80 40.72
N THR A 721 -24.79 -10.92 40.64
CA THR A 721 -25.80 -11.18 39.60
C THR A 721 -27.18 -10.82 40.15
N PHE A 722 -27.98 -10.06 39.40
CA PHE A 722 -29.28 -9.56 39.87
C PHE A 722 -30.45 -10.21 39.15
N VAL A 723 -31.56 -10.37 39.87
CA VAL A 723 -32.85 -10.83 39.34
C VAL A 723 -33.92 -9.83 39.78
N SER A 724 -34.56 -9.16 38.81
CA SER A 724 -35.60 -8.17 39.07
C SER A 724 -36.96 -8.81 39.33
N ASN A 725 -37.78 -8.14 40.15
CA ASN A 725 -39.14 -8.52 40.56
C ASN A 725 -39.24 -9.88 41.27
N VAL A 726 -38.18 -10.26 41.97
CA VAL A 726 -38.08 -11.52 42.71
C VAL A 726 -37.63 -11.25 44.13
N ASP A 727 -38.30 -11.89 45.08
CA ASP A 727 -37.83 -12.04 46.45
C ASP A 727 -37.40 -13.49 46.70
N TYR A 728 -36.28 -13.68 47.40
CA TYR A 728 -35.87 -14.99 47.91
C TYR A 728 -36.46 -15.19 49.30
N ALA A 729 -37.53 -15.97 49.45
CA ALA A 729 -38.19 -16.10 50.75
C ALA A 729 -37.33 -16.85 51.79
N ASN A 730 -37.37 -16.40 53.05
CA ASN A 730 -36.69 -17.00 54.21
C ASN A 730 -35.14 -16.89 54.21
N ASN A 731 -34.50 -17.53 55.20
CA ASN A 731 -33.05 -17.58 55.41
C ASN A 731 -32.37 -16.25 55.73
N ASP A 732 -33.10 -15.27 56.28
CA ASP A 732 -32.56 -13.96 56.64
C ASP A 732 -31.51 -14.06 57.76
N VAL A 733 -30.33 -13.47 57.52
CA VAL A 733 -29.24 -13.30 58.50
C VAL A 733 -29.13 -11.85 58.99
N GLY A 734 -30.01 -10.98 58.51
CA GLY A 734 -30.16 -9.59 58.94
C GLY A 734 -30.65 -8.70 57.82
N SER A 735 -30.82 -7.42 58.12
CA SER A 735 -31.12 -6.39 57.13
C SER A 735 -30.24 -5.16 57.32
N SER A 736 -30.11 -4.37 56.25
CA SER A 736 -29.35 -3.10 56.28
C SER A 736 -29.94 -2.13 55.26
N PRO A 737 -29.99 -0.82 55.56
CA PRO A 737 -30.44 0.17 54.59
C PRO A 737 -29.50 0.26 53.40
N SER A 738 -30.06 0.47 52.21
CA SER A 738 -29.34 0.79 50.97
C SER A 738 -30.28 1.46 49.99
N ALA A 739 -29.88 2.58 49.41
CA ALA A 739 -30.70 3.29 48.42
C ALA A 739 -30.90 2.51 47.11
N THR A 740 -30.06 1.51 46.81
CA THR A 740 -30.12 0.73 45.57
C THR A 740 -29.84 -0.75 45.80
N ALA A 741 -30.36 -1.60 44.91
CA ALA A 741 -30.09 -3.03 44.92
C ALA A 741 -28.60 -3.37 44.73
N SER A 742 -27.88 -2.57 43.93
CA SER A 742 -26.43 -2.72 43.76
C SER A 742 -25.65 -2.49 45.06
N GLY A 743 -26.13 -1.59 45.94
CA GLY A 743 -25.50 -1.35 47.24
C GLY A 743 -25.55 -2.57 48.16
N CYS A 744 -26.56 -3.43 48.03
CA CYS A 744 -26.70 -4.65 48.82
C CYS A 744 -25.61 -5.69 48.56
N CYS A 745 -24.97 -5.63 47.38
CA CYS A 745 -23.88 -6.54 47.01
C CYS A 745 -22.70 -6.45 47.99
N ALA A 746 -22.24 -5.23 48.27
CA ALA A 746 -21.16 -5.00 49.22
C ALA A 746 -21.57 -5.32 50.66
N ILE A 747 -22.80 -4.97 51.02
CA ILE A 747 -23.36 -5.21 52.36
C ILE A 747 -23.45 -6.71 52.66
N CYS A 748 -23.95 -7.51 51.71
CA CYS A 748 -24.02 -8.96 51.88
C CYS A 748 -22.63 -9.58 52.01
N ARG A 749 -21.64 -9.17 51.20
CA ARG A 749 -20.27 -9.67 51.34
C ARG A 749 -19.62 -9.36 52.67
N ALA A 750 -19.91 -8.19 53.23
CA ALA A 750 -19.40 -7.79 54.53
C ALA A 750 -20.08 -8.53 55.70
N LYS A 751 -21.27 -9.12 55.48
CA LYS A 751 -22.02 -9.84 56.50
C LYS A 751 -21.64 -11.31 56.51
N THR A 752 -20.93 -11.72 57.56
CA THR A 752 -20.61 -13.13 57.81
C THR A 752 -21.86 -14.00 57.70
N GLY A 753 -21.81 -15.00 56.82
CA GLY A 753 -22.91 -15.94 56.60
C GLY A 753 -23.93 -15.49 55.55
N CYS A 754 -23.83 -14.31 54.94
CA CYS A 754 -24.69 -13.92 53.81
C CYS A 754 -24.13 -14.46 52.48
N LYS A 755 -25.01 -15.02 51.66
CA LYS A 755 -24.70 -15.57 50.32
C LYS A 755 -25.59 -15.00 49.22
N VAL A 756 -26.76 -14.48 49.58
CA VAL A 756 -27.69 -13.80 48.66
C VAL A 756 -28.42 -12.67 49.40
N PHE A 757 -29.08 -11.78 48.68
CA PHE A 757 -29.93 -10.75 49.29
C PHE A 757 -31.19 -10.49 48.45
N THR A 758 -32.21 -9.90 49.07
CA THR A 758 -33.32 -9.23 48.37
C THR A 758 -33.30 -7.75 48.74
N TRP A 759 -33.29 -6.85 47.77
CA TRP A 759 -33.54 -5.43 48.00
C TRP A 759 -35.01 -5.09 47.76
N THR A 760 -35.60 -4.28 48.64
CA THR A 760 -36.95 -3.72 48.44
C THR A 760 -36.96 -2.23 48.78
N ASN A 761 -37.97 -1.49 48.30
CA ASN A 761 -38.13 -0.06 48.60
C ASN A 761 -38.68 0.21 50.02
N TYR A 762 -38.64 -0.78 50.91
CA TYR A 762 -39.04 -0.61 52.31
C TYR A 762 -38.11 0.41 53.00
N ASN A 763 -38.70 1.39 53.70
CA ASN A 763 -37.99 2.49 54.39
C ASN A 763 -36.96 3.25 53.50
N GLY A 764 -37.30 3.49 52.23
CA GLY A 764 -36.43 4.21 51.29
C GLY A 764 -35.29 3.35 50.71
N GLY A 765 -35.35 2.03 50.92
CA GLY A 765 -34.41 1.05 50.38
C GLY A 765 -33.77 0.20 51.47
N THR A 766 -34.09 -1.10 51.48
CA THR A 766 -33.59 -2.05 52.48
C THR A 766 -33.08 -3.32 51.80
N CYS A 767 -31.89 -3.77 52.20
CA CYS A 767 -31.31 -5.07 51.85
C CYS A 767 -31.68 -6.10 52.91
N TRP A 768 -32.37 -7.16 52.50
CA TRP A 768 -32.65 -8.34 53.30
C TRP A 768 -31.61 -9.41 52.98
N LEU A 769 -30.62 -9.55 53.86
CA LEU A 769 -29.42 -10.37 53.69
C LEU A 769 -29.71 -11.81 54.10
N LYS A 770 -29.29 -12.80 53.31
CA LYS A 770 -29.70 -14.20 53.49
C LYS A 770 -28.54 -15.18 53.38
N SER A 771 -28.60 -16.26 54.16
CA SER A 771 -27.55 -17.28 54.18
C SER A 771 -27.59 -18.28 53.02
N ALA A 772 -28.72 -18.38 52.33
CA ALA A 772 -28.90 -19.20 51.14
C ALA A 772 -30.07 -18.65 50.31
N GLN A 773 -30.12 -19.02 49.02
CA GLN A 773 -31.27 -18.73 48.16
C GLN A 773 -32.46 -19.61 48.55
N GLY A 774 -33.49 -18.99 49.11
CA GLY A 774 -34.78 -19.64 49.35
C GLY A 774 -35.68 -19.67 48.12
N THR A 775 -36.93 -20.08 48.29
CA THR A 775 -37.91 -20.14 47.21
C THR A 775 -38.11 -18.76 46.58
N SER A 776 -37.92 -18.66 45.27
CA SER A 776 -38.14 -17.42 44.52
C SER A 776 -39.64 -17.15 44.39
N THR A 777 -40.10 -16.05 44.99
CA THR A 777 -41.47 -15.56 44.88
C THR A 777 -41.51 -14.30 44.03
N ALA A 778 -42.52 -14.18 43.17
CA ALA A 778 -42.70 -12.97 42.37
C ALA A 778 -43.10 -11.80 43.29
N SER A 779 -42.32 -10.71 43.26
CA SER A 779 -42.55 -9.55 44.11
C SER A 779 -42.19 -8.28 43.33
N SER A 780 -43.22 -7.54 42.91
CA SER A 780 -43.06 -6.36 42.06
C SER A 780 -42.25 -5.28 42.79
N GLY A 781 -41.14 -4.83 42.17
CA GLY A 781 -40.24 -3.82 42.74
C GLY A 781 -39.13 -4.36 43.66
N ALA A 782 -39.10 -5.66 43.95
CA ALA A 782 -37.97 -6.30 44.63
C ALA A 782 -36.84 -6.63 43.65
N VAL A 783 -35.58 -6.59 44.09
CA VAL A 783 -34.42 -7.03 43.29
C VAL A 783 -33.55 -7.95 44.13
N SER A 784 -33.46 -9.22 43.75
CA SER A 784 -32.63 -10.20 44.44
C SER A 784 -31.25 -10.34 43.81
N GLY A 785 -30.24 -10.70 44.60
CA GLY A 785 -28.85 -10.73 44.16
C GLY A 785 -28.00 -11.88 44.72
N SER A 786 -27.22 -12.46 43.81
CA SER A 786 -26.06 -13.37 43.94
C SER A 786 -24.75 -12.74 44.39
N ILE A 787 -24.09 -13.06 45.53
CA ILE A 787 -22.71 -12.54 45.78
C ILE A 787 -21.59 -13.35 45.14
#